data_AF-A0A229S5N8-F1
#
_entry.id   AF-A0A229S5N8-F1
#
_cell.length_a   1.000
_cell.length_b   1.000
_cell.length_c   1.000
_cell.angle_alpha   90.00
_cell.angle_beta   90.00
_cell.angle_gamma   90.00
#
_symmetry.space_group_name_H-M   'P 1'
#
loop_
_entity.id
_entity.type
_entity.pdbx_description
1 polymer ?
#
loop_
_entity_poly.entity_id
_entity_poly.type
_entity_poly.pdbx_seq_one_letter_code
_entity_poly.pdbx_strand_id
1 'polypeptide(L)'
;MVRRPASARTASAGVTQTRHAVESGLQWVFREQPLEDYGIDAHVELVDGEEMLGRLIALQIKSGRSYFGSPADGGWWFRDQAAHFKYWLRFSVPVIVVLVDLDTGLCHWQLVTDATVEKSGSKQWKLFVPEAHVLDSSAVWPLREAAESSAGQSRQPLGGPIGSFSASDLEVHSAVQGDGVLPAYVVRAHDRALDELVAGVTSPAARSGCAILIGDSCTGKTRALYEALHRRGSGPGATSLADAGWRVWPEMNPLPPRRFLEELKLVGSRTVVWLNEAQRYLADPAEDVRAGIAAELLALLGDESRGPVLVLGTLWPDRWQELTHEPEKAEVDPFASARQLLEGNHLRVPDRFTNAEVTVARQSGDPLLVAAANRLAGTSVTQELAGATDLLRRYETAGAASQAVVHALMDARRLGHGEWFSTSFLHAATRCYLHGDARRGADEDPSWFDAAIAGLLEPGAASGPLLRRDLPGYRLDDYLDERGRVHRRFEFPLAEFWTAVAESEMTSDSRLRMAAGAAARLRWRIAAALYELTGTIDAGKQLSALASHRLFEAAPDAAERFARLAAAAGVPEALTLVALHGSGRGRGDGMSLLRQAGELGDPKALDHLAFKLESTGDKEGAEAVARRAVAFGSWVATVSVAEWRDGDFPREAEKLVQGLPEDLRWAALAEFATRRDGLEDAEGAERLALEAAAEGHPGVVWTLADERQDRGDKTAARRLLARVPDPDAPEDALRVALIGARAGDYERARRLLARVSGAREVDDQAAVIAEASPHLIRVLRDVLEALGEHKVVRRLLDRLETGQPRELSTGADTWSTADTAQTEDDVVQAYVTLAGFHARRGDFTQAESLAMAASVLGETAGLVAVSEQLLDRGDQRSAERLALCAVNSADTEWSDASPGKALAAARGDDAVLKWGLEADGSTAQPW
;
A
#
# COMPACT_ATOMS: atom_id res chain seq x y z
N MET A 1 7.43 -22.16 32.57
CA MET A 1 7.03 -23.30 31.71
C MET A 1 5.54 -23.18 31.42
N VAL A 2 5.16 -22.67 30.25
CA VAL A 2 3.76 -22.48 29.87
C VAL A 2 3.21 -23.84 29.44
N ARG A 3 2.14 -24.31 30.10
CA ARG A 3 1.48 -25.57 29.73
C ARG A 3 0.31 -25.27 28.81
N ARG A 4 0.34 -25.83 27.60
CA ARG A 4 -0.80 -25.76 26.66
C ARG A 4 -2.05 -26.42 27.31
N PRO A 5 -3.19 -25.72 27.39
CA PRO A 5 -4.44 -26.28 27.92
C PRO A 5 -4.85 -27.57 27.20
N ALA A 6 -5.46 -28.52 27.90
CA ALA A 6 -5.96 -29.75 27.29
C ALA A 6 -7.03 -29.47 26.21
N SER A 7 -7.88 -28.46 26.42
CA SER A 7 -8.89 -27.99 25.47
C SER A 7 -8.30 -27.52 24.14
N ALA A 8 -7.18 -26.78 24.17
CA ALA A 8 -6.48 -26.30 22.97
C ALA A 8 -5.82 -27.43 22.15
N ARG A 9 -5.53 -28.58 22.78
CA ARG A 9 -5.08 -29.79 22.07
C ARG A 9 -6.25 -30.50 21.40
N THR A 10 -7.38 -30.62 22.10
CA THR A 10 -8.61 -31.24 21.56
C THR A 10 -9.17 -30.45 20.39
N ALA A 11 -9.22 -29.11 20.45
CA ALA A 11 -9.67 -28.25 19.36
C ALA A 11 -8.82 -28.43 18.09
N SER A 12 -7.49 -28.34 18.23
CA SER A 12 -6.54 -28.52 17.12
C SER A 12 -6.60 -29.91 16.48
N ALA A 13 -6.79 -30.97 17.28
CA ALA A 13 -7.02 -32.32 16.76
C ALA A 13 -8.35 -32.42 15.98
N GLY A 14 -9.40 -31.71 16.45
CA GLY A 14 -10.68 -31.62 15.77
C GLY A 14 -10.57 -31.04 14.36
N VAL A 15 -9.90 -29.87 14.23
CA VAL A 15 -9.67 -29.21 12.93
C VAL A 15 -8.90 -30.12 11.98
N THR A 16 -7.87 -30.79 12.47
CA THR A 16 -7.06 -31.74 11.68
C THR A 16 -7.92 -32.90 11.14
N GLN A 17 -8.80 -33.45 11.98
CA GLN A 17 -9.68 -34.56 11.57
C GLN A 17 -10.73 -34.10 10.56
N THR A 18 -11.30 -32.91 10.74
CA THR A 18 -12.27 -32.35 9.79
C THR A 18 -11.62 -32.03 8.44
N ARG A 19 -10.39 -31.49 8.44
CA ARG A 19 -9.60 -31.31 7.21
C ARG A 19 -9.45 -32.62 6.45
N HIS A 20 -9.05 -33.68 7.15
CA HIS A 20 -8.90 -35.00 6.54
C HIS A 20 -10.23 -35.52 5.95
N ALA A 21 -11.34 -35.40 6.68
CA ALA A 21 -12.66 -35.81 6.20
C ALA A 21 -13.10 -35.03 4.94
N VAL A 22 -12.83 -33.73 4.88
CA VAL A 22 -13.15 -32.90 3.71
C VAL A 22 -12.28 -33.23 2.51
N GLU A 23 -10.96 -33.24 2.67
CA GLU A 23 -10.01 -33.44 1.57
C GLU A 23 -10.05 -34.88 1.03
N SER A 24 -10.30 -35.88 1.89
CA SER A 24 -10.32 -37.30 1.50
C SER A 24 -11.71 -37.84 1.21
N GLY A 25 -12.73 -37.40 1.97
CA GLY A 25 -14.10 -37.89 1.87
C GLY A 25 -14.96 -37.13 0.86
N LEU A 26 -14.78 -35.80 0.77
CA LEU A 26 -15.51 -34.95 -0.17
C LEU A 26 -14.68 -34.59 -1.42
N GLN A 27 -13.35 -34.75 -1.34
CA GLN A 27 -12.39 -34.27 -2.34
C GLN A 27 -12.50 -32.75 -2.60
N TRP A 28 -12.81 -31.98 -1.55
CA TRP A 28 -12.93 -30.52 -1.57
C TRP A 28 -11.76 -29.84 -0.88
N VAL A 29 -11.54 -28.55 -1.13
CA VAL A 29 -10.40 -27.80 -0.55
C VAL A 29 -10.77 -27.25 0.83
N PHE A 30 -9.97 -27.57 1.84
CA PHE A 30 -10.15 -27.06 3.21
C PHE A 30 -9.19 -25.90 3.52
N ARG A 31 -9.74 -24.77 3.97
CA ARG A 31 -9.01 -23.55 4.32
C ARG A 31 -9.27 -23.17 5.77
N GLU A 32 -8.34 -23.53 6.64
CA GLU A 32 -8.35 -23.16 8.06
C GLU A 32 -8.24 -21.64 8.23
N GLN A 33 -9.03 -21.08 9.16
CA GLN A 33 -9.03 -19.64 9.42
C GLN A 33 -8.13 -19.32 10.63
N PRO A 34 -7.09 -18.47 10.48
CA PRO A 34 -6.07 -18.25 11.51
C PRO A 34 -6.47 -17.29 12.64
N LEU A 35 -7.75 -17.00 12.85
CA LEU A 35 -8.22 -16.00 13.84
C LEU A 35 -9.09 -16.65 14.93
N GLU A 36 -8.69 -16.51 16.20
CA GLU A 36 -9.58 -16.78 17.33
C GLU A 36 -10.65 -15.68 17.49
N ASP A 37 -11.83 -16.09 17.95
CA ASP A 37 -12.96 -15.31 18.54
C ASP A 37 -14.22 -14.88 17.75
N TYR A 38 -14.53 -15.40 16.55
CA TYR A 38 -15.87 -15.16 15.93
C TYR A 38 -16.60 -16.38 15.34
N GLY A 39 -16.25 -17.61 15.74
CA GLY A 39 -17.14 -18.76 15.60
C GLY A 39 -17.24 -19.42 14.21
N ILE A 40 -16.25 -19.24 13.34
CA ILE A 40 -16.02 -20.08 12.14
C ILE A 40 -14.56 -20.50 12.17
N ASP A 41 -14.31 -21.80 12.12
CA ASP A 41 -12.96 -22.37 12.25
C ASP A 41 -12.33 -22.65 10.88
N ALA A 42 -13.13 -22.85 9.83
CA ALA A 42 -12.65 -23.11 8.48
C ALA A 42 -13.67 -22.76 7.39
N HIS A 43 -13.16 -22.60 6.17
CA HIS A 43 -13.96 -22.58 4.94
C HIS A 43 -13.63 -23.80 4.08
N VAL A 44 -14.64 -24.31 3.37
CA VAL A 44 -14.50 -25.40 2.39
C VAL A 44 -14.95 -24.90 1.04
N GLU A 45 -14.09 -25.07 0.03
CA GLU A 45 -14.38 -24.72 -1.37
C GLU A 45 -14.72 -25.97 -2.17
N LEU A 46 -15.87 -25.92 -2.85
CA LEU A 46 -16.39 -27.03 -3.62
C LEU A 46 -15.57 -27.24 -4.90
N VAL A 47 -15.29 -28.50 -5.18
CA VAL A 47 -14.55 -28.95 -6.37
C VAL A 47 -15.42 -29.91 -7.17
N ASP A 48 -15.39 -29.80 -8.50
CA ASP A 48 -15.95 -30.79 -9.43
C ASP A 48 -14.83 -31.34 -10.33
N GLY A 49 -14.42 -32.59 -10.09
CA GLY A 49 -13.23 -33.15 -10.75
C GLY A 49 -11.96 -32.39 -10.37
N GLU A 50 -11.37 -31.67 -11.33
CA GLU A 50 -10.20 -30.81 -11.13
C GLU A 50 -10.56 -29.30 -11.09
N GLU A 51 -11.84 -28.94 -11.26
CA GLU A 51 -12.30 -27.56 -11.35
C GLU A 51 -12.76 -27.01 -9.99
N MET A 52 -12.23 -25.84 -9.61
CA MET A 52 -12.66 -25.10 -8.42
C MET A 52 -13.92 -24.29 -8.74
N LEU A 53 -15.03 -24.53 -8.05
CA LEU A 53 -16.32 -23.93 -8.38
C LEU A 53 -16.54 -22.52 -7.80
N GLY A 54 -15.64 -22.03 -6.94
CA GLY A 54 -15.80 -20.75 -6.24
C GLY A 54 -17.07 -20.70 -5.35
N ARG A 55 -17.56 -21.86 -4.92
CA ARG A 55 -18.68 -22.01 -3.97
C ARG A 55 -18.10 -22.43 -2.62
N LEU A 56 -18.51 -21.75 -1.56
CA LEU A 56 -17.93 -21.92 -0.23
C LEU A 56 -18.98 -22.39 0.78
N ILE A 57 -18.51 -23.14 1.78
CA ILE A 57 -19.25 -23.50 3.00
C ILE A 57 -18.36 -23.15 4.19
N ALA A 58 -18.94 -22.54 5.22
CA ALA A 58 -18.23 -22.20 6.45
C ALA A 58 -18.49 -23.25 7.54
N LEU A 59 -17.46 -23.57 8.32
CA LEU A 59 -17.46 -24.66 9.30
C LEU A 59 -17.20 -24.11 10.69
N GLN A 60 -18.10 -24.40 11.63
CA GLN A 60 -17.81 -24.35 13.06
C GLN A 60 -17.57 -25.78 13.56
N ILE A 61 -16.35 -26.07 13.97
CA ILE A 61 -15.83 -27.36 14.40
C ILE A 61 -15.79 -27.41 15.93
N LYS A 62 -16.52 -28.37 16.51
CA LYS A 62 -16.55 -28.62 17.95
C LYS A 62 -16.08 -30.04 18.23
N SER A 63 -14.94 -30.18 18.88
CA SER A 63 -14.33 -31.48 19.21
C SER A 63 -14.31 -31.73 20.72
N GLY A 64 -14.65 -32.97 21.11
CA GLY A 64 -14.58 -33.42 22.51
C GLY A 64 -15.85 -34.12 22.99
N ARG A 65 -15.68 -35.03 23.96
CA ARG A 65 -16.75 -35.91 24.47
C ARG A 65 -17.95 -35.17 25.06
N SER A 66 -17.79 -33.92 25.50
CA SER A 66 -18.88 -33.10 26.05
C SER A 66 -19.97 -32.79 25.03
N TYR A 67 -19.64 -32.69 23.74
CA TYR A 67 -20.63 -32.41 22.68
C TYR A 67 -21.53 -33.62 22.38
N PHE A 68 -21.08 -34.82 22.73
CA PHE A 68 -21.83 -36.07 22.62
C PHE A 68 -22.60 -36.42 23.90
N GLY A 69 -22.52 -35.58 24.94
CA GLY A 69 -23.11 -35.82 26.27
C GLY A 69 -24.63 -35.64 26.35
N SER A 70 -25.30 -35.23 25.27
CA SER A 70 -26.76 -35.06 25.18
C SER A 70 -27.34 -35.87 24.00
N PRO A 71 -27.31 -37.21 24.07
CA PRO A 71 -27.87 -38.06 23.02
C PRO A 71 -29.39 -37.89 22.95
N ALA A 72 -29.91 -37.95 21.73
CA ALA A 72 -31.32 -38.07 21.41
C ALA A 72 -31.49 -39.16 20.35
N ASP A 73 -32.74 -39.56 20.08
CA ASP A 73 -33.01 -40.63 19.10
C ASP A 73 -32.46 -40.22 17.72
N GLY A 74 -31.48 -40.98 17.21
CA GLY A 74 -30.81 -40.73 15.93
C GLY A 74 -29.76 -39.60 15.88
N GLY A 75 -29.27 -39.07 17.01
CA GLY A 75 -28.20 -38.05 17.00
C GLY A 75 -27.97 -37.31 18.33
N TRP A 76 -27.48 -36.06 18.25
CA TRP A 76 -27.12 -35.25 19.41
C TRP A 76 -27.64 -33.81 19.33
N TRP A 77 -28.03 -33.24 20.48
CA TRP A 77 -28.39 -31.82 20.56
C TRP A 77 -27.16 -30.96 20.86
N PHE A 78 -26.72 -30.19 19.86
CA PHE A 78 -25.75 -29.11 20.04
C PHE A 78 -26.44 -27.86 20.60
N ARG A 79 -25.85 -27.25 21.63
CA ARG A 79 -26.38 -26.05 22.30
C ARG A 79 -25.30 -24.98 22.39
N ASP A 80 -25.68 -23.76 22.06
CA ASP A 80 -24.79 -22.60 22.14
C ASP A 80 -25.59 -21.30 22.37
N GLN A 81 -24.88 -20.20 22.58
CA GLN A 81 -25.47 -18.88 22.75
C GLN A 81 -26.28 -18.47 21.51
N ALA A 82 -27.42 -17.82 21.73
CA ALA A 82 -28.27 -17.33 20.65
C ALA A 82 -27.53 -16.36 19.70
N ALA A 83 -26.48 -15.67 20.16
CA ALA A 83 -25.65 -14.79 19.35
C ALA A 83 -24.88 -15.55 18.25
N HIS A 84 -24.32 -16.73 18.57
CA HIS A 84 -23.60 -17.55 17.59
C HIS A 84 -24.53 -18.06 16.49
N PHE A 85 -25.72 -18.56 16.84
CA PHE A 85 -26.69 -18.98 15.84
C PHE A 85 -27.20 -17.81 14.99
N LYS A 86 -27.43 -16.63 15.57
CA LYS A 86 -27.80 -15.43 14.79
C LYS A 86 -26.71 -15.04 13.81
N TYR A 87 -25.44 -15.15 14.23
CA TYR A 87 -24.29 -14.91 13.37
C TYR A 87 -24.23 -15.95 12.23
N TRP A 88 -24.31 -17.24 12.54
CA TRP A 88 -24.28 -18.31 11.54
C TRP A 88 -25.44 -18.25 10.55
N LEU A 89 -26.67 -17.94 10.99
CA LEU A 89 -27.84 -17.79 10.13
C LEU A 89 -27.75 -16.59 9.17
N ARG A 90 -26.92 -15.60 9.49
CA ARG A 90 -26.69 -14.40 8.67
C ARG A 90 -25.40 -14.45 7.88
N PHE A 91 -24.63 -15.53 8.02
CA PHE A 91 -23.33 -15.67 7.38
C PHE A 91 -23.51 -15.73 5.86
N SER A 92 -22.62 -15.07 5.12
CA SER A 92 -22.76 -14.86 3.67
C SER A 92 -22.66 -16.14 2.84
N VAL A 93 -22.17 -17.22 3.45
CA VAL A 93 -22.11 -18.56 2.88
C VAL A 93 -22.77 -19.54 3.86
N PRO A 94 -23.29 -20.69 3.40
CA PRO A 94 -23.91 -21.65 4.29
C PRO A 94 -22.95 -22.10 5.40
N VAL A 95 -23.45 -22.11 6.64
CA VAL A 95 -22.68 -22.56 7.80
C VAL A 95 -23.13 -23.94 8.22
N ILE A 96 -22.17 -24.82 8.47
CA ILE A 96 -22.40 -26.10 9.13
C ILE A 96 -21.71 -26.14 10.49
N VAL A 97 -22.39 -26.75 11.47
CA VAL A 97 -21.75 -27.16 12.72
C VAL A 97 -21.26 -28.59 12.55
N VAL A 98 -19.99 -28.82 12.87
CA VAL A 98 -19.33 -30.13 12.79
C VAL A 98 -18.98 -30.59 14.20
N LEU A 99 -19.52 -31.73 14.61
CA LEU A 99 -19.15 -32.42 15.85
C LEU A 99 -18.14 -33.52 15.54
N VAL A 100 -16.94 -33.41 16.12
CA VAL A 100 -15.85 -34.36 15.87
C VAL A 100 -15.70 -35.32 17.04
N ASP A 101 -15.91 -36.61 16.78
CA ASP A 101 -15.57 -37.68 17.70
C ASP A 101 -14.13 -38.13 17.44
N LEU A 102 -13.23 -37.76 18.36
CA LEU A 102 -11.81 -38.10 18.25
C LEU A 102 -11.50 -39.56 18.58
N ASP A 103 -12.42 -40.30 19.21
CA ASP A 103 -12.23 -41.72 19.52
C ASP A 103 -12.52 -42.60 18.28
N THR A 104 -13.54 -42.23 17.49
CA THR A 104 -13.93 -42.94 16.27
C THR A 104 -13.36 -42.32 14.99
N GLY A 105 -12.95 -41.05 15.03
CA GLY A 105 -12.49 -40.28 13.88
C GLY A 105 -13.63 -39.74 13.00
N LEU A 106 -14.90 -39.90 13.40
CA LEU A 106 -16.05 -39.46 12.61
C LEU A 106 -16.35 -37.97 12.84
N CYS A 107 -16.69 -37.29 11.75
CA CYS A 107 -17.13 -35.88 11.76
C CYS A 107 -18.60 -35.82 11.38
N HIS A 108 -19.48 -35.58 12.36
CA HIS A 108 -20.92 -35.43 12.14
C HIS A 108 -21.27 -33.97 11.88
N TRP A 109 -22.22 -33.68 10.99
CA TRP A 109 -22.52 -32.31 10.58
C TRP A 109 -24.02 -32.00 10.52
N GLN A 110 -24.34 -30.71 10.67
CA GLN A 110 -25.68 -30.22 10.36
C GLN A 110 -25.64 -28.78 9.84
N LEU A 111 -26.44 -28.50 8.82
CA LEU A 111 -26.62 -27.16 8.26
C LEU A 111 -27.36 -26.25 9.24
N VAL A 112 -26.88 -25.03 9.40
CA VAL A 112 -27.52 -24.01 10.24
C VAL A 112 -28.54 -23.23 9.39
N THR A 113 -29.83 -23.48 9.63
CA THR A 113 -30.96 -22.80 8.95
C THR A 113 -32.08 -22.51 9.94
N ASP A 114 -33.01 -21.64 9.58
CA ASP A 114 -34.21 -21.40 10.40
C ASP A 114 -35.05 -22.68 10.62
N ALA A 115 -34.94 -23.68 9.73
CA ALA A 115 -35.64 -24.95 9.83
C ALA A 115 -34.94 -25.97 10.76
N THR A 116 -33.62 -25.90 10.88
CA THR A 116 -32.82 -26.85 11.66
C THR A 116 -32.52 -26.34 13.07
N VAL A 117 -32.60 -25.03 13.30
CA VAL A 117 -32.34 -24.40 14.59
C VAL A 117 -33.62 -24.27 15.43
N GLU A 118 -33.63 -24.86 16.61
CA GLU A 118 -34.70 -24.66 17.60
C GLU A 118 -34.38 -23.49 18.54
N LYS A 119 -35.18 -22.43 18.43
CA LYS A 119 -35.06 -21.18 19.20
C LYS A 119 -35.69 -21.33 20.59
N SER A 120 -35.07 -22.10 21.48
CA SER A 120 -35.56 -22.33 22.84
C SER A 120 -35.18 -21.19 23.81
N GLY A 121 -35.89 -20.06 23.75
CA GLY A 121 -35.70 -18.92 24.68
C GLY A 121 -34.72 -17.83 24.20
N SER A 122 -34.58 -16.74 24.96
CA SER A 122 -33.88 -15.52 24.52
C SER A 122 -32.34 -15.60 24.59
N LYS A 123 -31.76 -16.59 25.29
CA LYS A 123 -30.31 -16.65 25.56
C LYS A 123 -29.57 -17.87 24.99
N GLN A 124 -30.23 -19.02 24.79
CA GLN A 124 -29.60 -20.24 24.25
C GLN A 124 -30.48 -20.89 23.20
N TRP A 125 -29.91 -21.25 22.06
CA TRP A 125 -30.58 -22.00 21.00
C TRP A 125 -29.92 -23.37 20.84
N LYS A 126 -30.60 -24.29 20.14
CA LYS A 126 -30.11 -25.65 19.93
C LYS A 126 -30.28 -26.11 18.49
N LEU A 127 -29.40 -27.01 18.06
CA LEU A 127 -29.34 -27.62 16.73
C LEU A 127 -29.24 -29.14 16.90
N PHE A 128 -30.11 -29.89 16.24
CA PHE A 128 -30.02 -31.34 16.22
C PHE A 128 -29.04 -31.78 15.14
N VAL A 129 -27.98 -32.49 15.53
CA VAL A 129 -26.95 -33.05 14.64
C VAL A 129 -27.23 -34.56 14.49
N PRO A 130 -27.72 -35.02 13.32
CA PRO A 130 -28.04 -36.43 13.11
C PRO A 130 -26.78 -37.32 13.07
N GLU A 131 -26.86 -38.51 13.65
CA GLU A 131 -25.78 -39.50 13.59
C GLU A 131 -25.48 -39.92 12.14
N ALA A 132 -26.50 -39.96 11.29
CA ALA A 132 -26.36 -40.32 9.88
C ALA A 132 -25.65 -39.25 9.02
N HIS A 133 -25.53 -38.01 9.49
CA HIS A 133 -24.88 -36.94 8.74
C HIS A 133 -23.37 -36.95 8.98
N VAL A 134 -22.63 -37.80 8.25
CA VAL A 134 -21.17 -37.88 8.33
C VAL A 134 -20.55 -37.09 7.18
N LEU A 135 -19.41 -36.41 7.41
CA LEU A 135 -18.64 -35.74 6.35
C LEU A 135 -17.87 -36.77 5.50
N ASP A 136 -18.62 -37.52 4.71
CA ASP A 136 -18.14 -38.46 3.69
C ASP A 136 -18.88 -38.22 2.37
N SER A 137 -18.77 -39.14 1.41
CA SER A 137 -19.41 -39.00 0.11
C SER A 137 -20.94 -38.78 0.17
N SER A 138 -21.61 -39.17 1.26
CA SER A 138 -23.04 -38.91 1.46
C SER A 138 -23.37 -37.42 1.69
N ALA A 139 -22.39 -36.62 2.16
CA ALA A 139 -22.57 -35.20 2.42
C ALA A 139 -22.44 -34.32 1.18
N VAL A 140 -21.83 -34.84 0.10
CA VAL A 140 -21.51 -34.06 -1.11
C VAL A 140 -22.75 -33.38 -1.70
N TRP A 141 -23.83 -34.13 -1.93
CA TRP A 141 -25.03 -33.58 -2.57
C TRP A 141 -25.78 -32.58 -1.68
N PRO A 142 -26.13 -32.89 -0.42
CA PRO A 142 -26.80 -31.93 0.47
C PRO A 142 -26.02 -30.64 0.70
N LEU A 143 -24.68 -30.73 0.83
CA LEU A 143 -23.82 -29.57 1.03
C LEU A 143 -23.66 -28.76 -0.26
N ARG A 144 -23.55 -29.42 -1.42
CA ARG A 144 -23.54 -28.75 -2.72
C ARG A 144 -24.84 -28.00 -2.98
N GLU A 145 -25.99 -28.62 -2.72
CA GLU A 145 -27.29 -27.97 -2.85
C GLU A 145 -27.42 -26.75 -1.93
N ALA A 146 -26.91 -26.83 -0.70
CA ALA A 146 -26.87 -25.67 0.21
C ALA A 146 -25.99 -24.53 -0.34
N ALA A 147 -24.80 -24.85 -0.87
CA ALA A 147 -23.89 -23.88 -1.47
C ALA A 147 -24.47 -23.26 -2.76
N GLU A 148 -25.13 -24.05 -3.60
CA GLU A 148 -25.72 -23.59 -4.87
C GLU A 148 -27.02 -22.81 -4.67
N SER A 149 -27.89 -23.24 -3.75
CA SER A 149 -29.11 -22.50 -3.40
C SER A 149 -28.81 -21.14 -2.78
N SER A 150 -27.69 -21.00 -2.07
CA SER A 150 -27.18 -19.70 -1.60
C SER A 150 -26.64 -18.81 -2.74
N ALA A 151 -26.18 -19.41 -3.85
CA ALA A 151 -25.73 -18.67 -5.04
C ALA A 151 -26.90 -18.16 -5.91
N GLY A 152 -28.09 -18.76 -5.79
CA GLY A 152 -29.30 -18.43 -6.55
C GLY A 152 -30.42 -17.72 -5.78
N GLN A 153 -30.30 -17.55 -4.45
CA GLN A 153 -31.17 -16.62 -3.73
C GLN A 153 -30.87 -15.20 -4.20
N SER A 154 -31.93 -14.46 -4.59
CA SER A 154 -31.86 -13.03 -4.87
C SER A 154 -31.09 -12.35 -3.74
N ARG A 155 -29.82 -11.98 -3.98
CA ARG A 155 -28.95 -11.32 -3.02
C ARG A 155 -29.75 -10.13 -2.47
N GLN A 156 -30.07 -10.13 -1.18
CA GLN A 156 -30.38 -8.85 -0.57
C GLN A 156 -29.13 -7.99 -0.77
N PRO A 157 -29.25 -6.77 -1.31
CA PRO A 157 -28.10 -5.89 -1.42
C PRO A 157 -27.52 -5.68 -0.03
N LEU A 158 -26.19 -5.69 0.09
CA LEU A 158 -25.49 -5.43 1.34
C LEU A 158 -25.95 -4.10 1.98
N GLY A 159 -25.91 -4.06 3.31
CA GLY A 159 -26.34 -2.90 4.09
C GLY A 159 -27.81 -2.95 4.51
N GLY A 160 -28.19 -2.03 5.39
CA GLY A 160 -29.55 -1.89 5.91
C GLY A 160 -30.34 -0.79 5.19
N PRO A 161 -31.69 -0.80 5.20
CA PRO A 161 -32.48 0.33 4.70
C PRO A 161 -32.10 1.64 5.40
N ILE A 162 -32.02 2.76 4.68
CA ILE A 162 -31.66 4.06 5.30
C ILE A 162 -32.53 4.37 6.53
N GLY A 163 -33.84 4.11 6.45
CA GLY A 163 -34.78 4.37 7.54
C GLY A 163 -34.57 3.52 8.80
N SER A 164 -33.71 2.51 8.80
CA SER A 164 -33.35 1.76 10.03
C SER A 164 -32.16 2.34 10.80
N PHE A 165 -31.47 3.35 10.24
CA PHE A 165 -30.32 3.98 10.89
C PHE A 165 -30.73 5.30 11.55
N SER A 166 -30.40 5.45 12.83
CA SER A 166 -30.39 6.75 13.48
C SER A 166 -29.18 7.58 13.02
N ALA A 167 -29.21 8.89 13.27
CA ALA A 167 -28.07 9.74 12.97
C ALA A 167 -26.80 9.32 13.74
N SER A 168 -26.96 8.84 14.99
CA SER A 168 -25.85 8.33 15.81
C SER A 168 -25.26 7.04 15.25
N ASP A 169 -26.06 6.16 14.65
CA ASP A 169 -25.56 4.93 13.99
C ASP A 169 -24.67 5.28 12.79
N LEU A 170 -24.91 6.43 12.16
CA LEU A 170 -24.09 7.00 11.08
C LEU A 170 -23.06 8.03 11.58
N GLU A 171 -22.73 7.99 12.87
CA GLU A 171 -21.71 8.80 13.53
C GLU A 171 -21.95 10.32 13.50
N VAL A 172 -23.18 10.78 13.27
CA VAL A 172 -23.55 12.19 13.42
C VAL A 172 -23.60 12.54 14.90
N HIS A 173 -22.76 13.47 15.34
CA HIS A 173 -22.74 13.94 16.72
C HIS A 173 -24.10 14.55 17.11
N SER A 174 -24.69 14.05 18.19
CA SER A 174 -25.89 14.62 18.78
C SER A 174 -25.56 15.91 19.54
N ALA A 175 -26.39 16.93 19.37
CA ALA A 175 -26.28 18.16 20.14
C ALA A 175 -26.99 18.01 21.49
N VAL A 176 -26.43 18.67 22.50
CA VAL A 176 -27.07 19.23 23.70
C VAL A 176 -28.47 18.69 24.00
N GLN A 177 -28.52 17.76 24.96
CA GLN A 177 -29.67 17.02 25.51
C GLN A 177 -29.89 15.65 24.86
N GLY A 178 -29.37 14.62 25.55
CA GLY A 178 -29.52 13.22 25.20
C GLY A 178 -30.99 12.83 25.09
N ASP A 179 -31.46 12.72 23.85
CA ASP A 179 -32.60 11.90 23.39
C ASP A 179 -32.55 11.71 21.86
N GLY A 180 -31.38 11.89 21.23
CA GLY A 180 -31.20 11.72 19.77
C GLY A 180 -31.88 12.79 18.90
N VAL A 181 -32.38 13.88 19.50
CA VAL A 181 -32.94 15.01 18.77
C VAL A 181 -31.82 15.89 18.23
N LEU A 182 -31.83 16.13 16.92
CA LEU A 182 -30.79 16.89 16.25
C LEU A 182 -31.26 18.33 16.06
N PRO A 183 -30.36 19.33 16.19
CA PRO A 183 -30.70 20.72 15.93
C PRO A 183 -31.27 20.92 14.52
N ALA A 184 -32.04 21.98 14.35
CA ALA A 184 -32.50 22.40 13.03
C ALA A 184 -31.31 22.57 12.08
N TYR A 185 -31.43 21.98 10.89
CA TYR A 185 -30.37 22.04 9.89
C TYR A 185 -30.49 23.29 9.01
N VAL A 186 -29.38 23.99 8.82
CA VAL A 186 -29.28 25.13 7.90
C VAL A 186 -28.70 24.64 6.59
N VAL A 187 -29.45 24.75 5.49
CA VAL A 187 -28.98 24.38 4.15
C VAL A 187 -27.96 25.38 3.64
N ARG A 188 -26.79 24.87 3.22
CA ARG A 188 -25.61 25.61 2.78
C ARG A 188 -25.31 25.37 1.30
N ALA A 189 -24.21 25.92 0.79
CA ALA A 189 -23.86 25.81 -0.63
C ALA A 189 -23.58 24.37 -1.09
N HIS A 190 -22.80 23.60 -0.31
CA HIS A 190 -22.46 22.20 -0.64
C HIS A 190 -23.67 21.26 -0.62
N ASP A 191 -24.70 21.58 0.17
CA ASP A 191 -25.94 20.83 0.20
C ASP A 191 -26.67 20.80 -1.13
N ARG A 192 -26.59 21.88 -1.92
CA ARG A 192 -27.23 21.93 -3.23
C ARG A 192 -26.55 20.99 -4.22
N ALA A 193 -25.23 20.92 -4.19
CA ALA A 193 -24.47 19.97 -4.99
C ALA A 193 -24.79 18.51 -4.60
N LEU A 194 -24.96 18.24 -3.30
CA LEU A 194 -25.45 16.94 -2.82
C LEU A 194 -26.88 16.65 -3.30
N ASP A 195 -27.78 17.61 -3.26
CA ASP A 195 -29.16 17.43 -3.73
C ASP A 195 -29.21 17.15 -5.25
N GLU A 196 -28.34 17.80 -6.04
CA GLU A 196 -28.16 17.53 -7.48
C GLU A 196 -27.63 16.11 -7.73
N LEU A 197 -26.65 15.66 -6.94
CA LEU A 197 -26.12 14.30 -7.01
C LEU A 197 -27.20 13.25 -6.68
N VAL A 198 -27.95 13.47 -5.61
CA VAL A 198 -29.07 12.60 -5.18
C VAL A 198 -30.16 12.55 -6.27
N ALA A 199 -30.49 13.68 -6.88
CA ALA A 199 -31.44 13.72 -8.00
C ALA A 199 -30.91 12.95 -9.23
N GLY A 200 -29.61 13.00 -9.50
CA GLY A 200 -28.97 12.25 -10.58
C GLY A 200 -29.09 10.73 -10.42
N VAL A 201 -28.74 10.21 -9.23
CA VAL A 201 -28.74 8.75 -8.94
C VAL A 201 -30.16 8.17 -8.75
N THR A 202 -31.17 9.00 -8.57
CA THR A 202 -32.59 8.57 -8.46
C THR A 202 -33.38 8.70 -9.76
N SER A 203 -32.76 9.25 -10.82
CA SER A 203 -33.42 9.45 -12.12
C SER A 203 -33.62 8.14 -12.92
N PRO A 204 -34.51 8.10 -13.92
CA PRO A 204 -34.67 6.92 -14.78
C PRO A 204 -33.43 6.53 -15.60
N ALA A 205 -32.51 7.47 -15.81
CA ALA A 205 -31.21 7.26 -16.45
C ALA A 205 -30.06 7.27 -15.42
N ALA A 206 -30.37 6.91 -14.17
CA ALA A 206 -29.43 6.98 -13.05
C ALA A 206 -28.14 6.23 -13.33
N ARG A 207 -27.03 6.92 -13.06
CA ARG A 207 -25.70 6.36 -12.97
C ARG A 207 -25.25 6.39 -11.51
N SER A 208 -24.19 5.64 -11.21
CA SER A 208 -23.56 5.74 -9.90
C SER A 208 -22.94 7.13 -9.70
N GLY A 209 -22.84 7.57 -8.44
CA GLY A 209 -22.33 8.90 -8.09
C GLY A 209 -21.38 8.85 -6.89
N CYS A 210 -20.54 9.87 -6.74
CA CYS A 210 -19.58 10.00 -5.65
C CYS A 210 -19.55 11.44 -5.13
N ALA A 211 -19.50 11.62 -3.80
CA ALA A 211 -19.19 12.89 -3.16
C ALA A 211 -18.40 12.69 -1.86
N ILE A 212 -17.24 13.33 -1.77
CA ILE A 212 -16.39 13.34 -0.58
C ILE A 212 -16.33 14.78 -0.03
N LEU A 213 -16.84 14.97 1.19
CA LEU A 213 -16.88 16.27 1.85
C LEU A 213 -15.57 16.53 2.60
N ILE A 214 -14.90 17.65 2.30
CA ILE A 214 -13.61 18.03 2.88
C ILE A 214 -13.81 19.17 3.88
N GLY A 215 -13.26 19.02 5.09
CA GLY A 215 -13.25 20.06 6.12
C GLY A 215 -12.80 19.52 7.48
N ASP A 216 -12.51 20.41 8.42
CA ASP A 216 -12.06 20.04 9.78
C ASP A 216 -13.13 19.27 10.56
N SER A 217 -12.77 18.68 11.70
CA SER A 217 -13.74 18.04 12.58
C SER A 217 -14.83 19.02 13.03
N CYS A 218 -16.04 18.48 13.21
CA CYS A 218 -17.24 19.22 13.63
C CYS A 218 -17.65 20.43 12.73
N THR A 219 -17.21 20.48 11.46
CA THR A 219 -17.68 21.46 10.45
C THR A 219 -19.05 21.15 9.83
N GLY A 220 -19.63 19.99 10.19
CA GLY A 220 -20.95 19.55 9.73
C GLY A 220 -20.94 18.57 8.54
N LYS A 221 -19.78 18.03 8.14
CA LYS A 221 -19.64 17.10 6.99
C LYS A 221 -20.59 15.90 7.07
N THR A 222 -20.46 15.10 8.14
CA THR A 222 -21.27 13.90 8.36
C THR A 222 -22.75 14.24 8.50
N ARG A 223 -23.07 15.40 9.09
CA ARG A 223 -24.45 15.90 9.18
C ARG A 223 -25.03 16.23 7.80
N ALA A 224 -24.27 16.91 6.93
CA ALA A 224 -24.70 17.24 5.58
C ALA A 224 -25.00 15.99 4.75
N LEU A 225 -24.14 14.96 4.84
CA LEU A 225 -24.39 13.66 4.21
C LEU A 225 -25.65 12.99 4.74
N TYR A 226 -25.85 12.97 6.07
CA TYR A 226 -27.03 12.39 6.70
C TYR A 226 -28.32 13.08 6.23
N GLU A 227 -28.31 14.41 6.15
CA GLU A 227 -29.42 15.19 5.63
C GLU A 227 -29.70 14.88 4.16
N ALA A 228 -28.67 14.71 3.32
CA ALA A 228 -28.84 14.34 1.92
C ALA A 228 -29.56 12.99 1.72
N LEU A 229 -29.46 12.06 2.68
CA LEU A 229 -30.21 10.79 2.63
C LEU A 229 -31.72 10.98 2.84
N HIS A 230 -32.12 12.02 3.60
CA HIS A 230 -33.48 12.23 4.08
C HIS A 230 -34.20 13.41 3.40
N ARG A 231 -33.46 14.39 2.89
CA ARG A 231 -34.02 15.55 2.19
C ARG A 231 -34.67 15.15 0.86
N ARG A 232 -35.76 15.82 0.53
CA ARG A 232 -36.40 15.73 -0.79
C ARG A 232 -35.83 16.80 -1.70
N GLY A 233 -35.49 16.43 -2.93
CA GLY A 233 -35.06 17.38 -3.96
C GLY A 233 -36.14 18.40 -4.31
N SER A 234 -35.74 19.45 -5.04
CA SER A 234 -36.60 20.62 -5.32
C SER A 234 -37.60 20.45 -6.48
N GLY A 235 -37.88 19.22 -6.93
CA GLY A 235 -38.70 18.92 -8.13
C GLY A 235 -40.07 18.31 -7.81
N PRO A 236 -41.09 18.47 -8.69
CA PRO A 236 -42.36 17.76 -8.56
C PRO A 236 -42.15 16.24 -8.63
N GLY A 237 -42.49 15.52 -7.56
CA GLY A 237 -42.30 14.06 -7.45
C GLY A 237 -40.93 13.63 -6.94
N ALA A 238 -40.07 14.56 -6.50
CA ALA A 238 -38.79 14.22 -5.86
C ALA A 238 -39.03 13.51 -4.51
N THR A 239 -38.38 12.36 -4.36
CA THR A 239 -38.40 11.54 -3.15
C THR A 239 -36.99 11.47 -2.57
N SER A 240 -36.85 11.32 -1.25
CA SER A 240 -35.54 11.14 -0.62
C SER A 240 -34.97 9.75 -0.91
N LEU A 241 -33.67 9.54 -0.70
CA LEU A 241 -33.09 8.19 -0.83
C LEU A 241 -33.75 7.21 0.15
N ALA A 242 -34.04 7.67 1.37
CA ALA A 242 -34.77 6.91 2.37
C ALA A 242 -36.16 6.47 1.87
N ASP A 243 -36.95 7.39 1.31
CA ASP A 243 -38.28 7.11 0.77
C ASP A 243 -38.23 6.26 -0.51
N ALA A 244 -37.12 6.31 -1.26
CA ALA A 244 -36.87 5.51 -2.47
C ALA A 244 -36.39 4.07 -2.18
N GLY A 245 -36.23 3.70 -0.91
CA GLY A 245 -35.81 2.35 -0.49
C GLY A 245 -34.33 2.06 -0.71
N TRP A 246 -33.47 3.10 -0.73
CA TRP A 246 -32.02 2.92 -0.74
C TRP A 246 -31.51 2.37 0.59
N ARG A 247 -30.33 1.75 0.53
CA ARG A 247 -29.66 1.10 1.67
C ARG A 247 -28.35 1.83 2.01
N VAL A 248 -27.84 1.65 3.22
CA VAL A 248 -26.51 2.13 3.65
C VAL A 248 -25.64 0.95 4.02
N TRP A 249 -24.42 0.92 3.50
CA TRP A 249 -23.36 -0.02 3.85
C TRP A 249 -22.05 0.75 4.12
N PRO A 250 -21.23 0.35 5.11
CA PRO A 250 -21.46 -0.77 6.04
C PRO A 250 -22.47 -0.44 7.14
N GLU A 251 -23.10 -1.47 7.71
CA GLU A 251 -24.04 -1.29 8.85
C GLU A 251 -23.31 -0.96 10.15
N MET A 252 -22.03 -1.30 10.26
CA MET A 252 -21.12 -0.87 11.32
C MET A 252 -19.95 -0.13 10.69
N ASN A 253 -19.73 1.12 11.11
CA ASN A 253 -18.62 1.94 10.65
C ASN A 253 -17.71 2.30 11.83
N PRO A 254 -16.38 2.16 11.70
CA PRO A 254 -15.64 1.56 10.58
C PRO A 254 -15.58 0.02 10.60
N LEU A 255 -15.56 -0.58 9.41
CA LEU A 255 -15.14 -1.98 9.24
C LEU A 255 -13.61 -2.07 9.21
N PRO A 256 -13.02 -3.21 9.61
CA PRO A 256 -11.62 -3.49 9.33
C PRO A 256 -11.32 -3.33 7.82
N PRO A 257 -10.26 -2.61 7.40
CA PRO A 257 -10.05 -2.25 5.98
C PRO A 257 -10.02 -3.44 5.01
N ARG A 258 -9.41 -4.58 5.39
CA ARG A 258 -9.41 -5.79 4.55
C ARG A 258 -10.81 -6.35 4.35
N ARG A 259 -11.61 -6.39 5.41
CA ARG A 259 -13.02 -6.81 5.35
C ARG A 259 -13.84 -5.84 4.51
N PHE A 260 -13.59 -4.53 4.64
CA PHE A 260 -14.21 -3.52 3.79
C PHE A 260 -13.93 -3.80 2.31
N LEU A 261 -12.68 -4.07 1.93
CA LEU A 261 -12.30 -4.42 0.54
C LEU A 261 -12.99 -5.70 0.05
N GLU A 262 -13.07 -6.74 0.88
CA GLU A 262 -13.72 -8.01 0.52
C GLU A 262 -15.23 -7.85 0.33
N GLU A 263 -15.91 -7.15 1.25
CA GLU A 263 -17.35 -6.91 1.18
C GLU A 263 -17.73 -5.86 0.12
N LEU A 264 -16.85 -4.91 -0.18
CA LEU A 264 -17.12 -3.87 -1.18
C LEU A 264 -17.43 -4.48 -2.54
N LYS A 265 -16.80 -5.61 -2.90
CA LYS A 265 -17.03 -6.38 -4.14
C LYS A 265 -18.46 -6.93 -4.27
N LEU A 266 -19.17 -7.02 -3.15
CA LEU A 266 -20.51 -7.58 -3.06
C LEU A 266 -21.60 -6.49 -3.04
N VAL A 267 -21.21 -5.20 -2.96
CA VAL A 267 -22.15 -4.06 -2.96
C VAL A 267 -22.91 -4.01 -4.28
N GLY A 268 -24.25 -3.96 -4.21
CA GLY A 268 -25.14 -3.91 -5.36
C GLY A 268 -25.95 -2.62 -5.45
N SER A 269 -26.89 -2.59 -6.41
CA SER A 269 -27.63 -1.37 -6.74
C SER A 269 -28.49 -0.82 -5.60
N ARG A 270 -28.73 0.49 -5.64
CA ARG A 270 -29.44 1.27 -4.61
C ARG A 270 -28.81 1.19 -3.22
N THR A 271 -27.48 1.14 -3.20
CA THR A 271 -26.68 1.15 -1.97
C THR A 271 -25.87 2.44 -1.89
N VAL A 272 -25.92 3.07 -0.73
CA VAL A 272 -25.03 4.14 -0.33
C VAL A 272 -23.83 3.51 0.34
N VAL A 273 -22.64 3.69 -0.24
CA VAL A 273 -21.37 3.35 0.41
C VAL A 273 -21.01 4.52 1.33
N TRP A 274 -21.17 4.30 2.64
CA TRP A 274 -20.93 5.29 3.69
C TRP A 274 -19.48 5.26 4.14
N LEU A 275 -18.68 6.14 3.57
CA LEU A 275 -17.25 6.26 3.77
C LEU A 275 -16.93 7.42 4.73
N ASN A 276 -17.56 7.44 5.91
CA ASN A 276 -17.31 8.48 6.91
C ASN A 276 -15.90 8.35 7.48
N GLU A 277 -15.17 9.46 7.43
CA GLU A 277 -13.73 9.58 7.66
C GLU A 277 -12.94 8.66 6.72
N ALA A 278 -13.02 8.95 5.42
CA ALA A 278 -12.49 8.15 4.32
C ALA A 278 -10.99 7.87 4.42
N GLN A 279 -10.23 8.69 5.15
CA GLN A 279 -8.83 8.43 5.48
C GLN A 279 -8.63 7.07 6.18
N ARG A 280 -9.64 6.56 6.91
CA ARG A 280 -9.63 5.22 7.54
C ARG A 280 -9.42 4.07 6.55
N TYR A 281 -9.76 4.30 5.27
CA TYR A 281 -9.70 3.30 4.21
C TYR A 281 -8.76 3.68 3.08
N LEU A 282 -8.63 4.97 2.78
CA LEU A 282 -7.86 5.47 1.63
C LEU A 282 -6.42 5.86 2.00
N ALA A 283 -6.14 6.22 3.27
CA ALA A 283 -4.83 6.70 3.72
C ALA A 283 -4.20 5.77 4.77
N ASP A 284 -4.91 5.53 5.88
CA ASP A 284 -4.40 4.83 7.07
C ASP A 284 -3.96 3.36 6.83
N PRO A 285 -4.60 2.53 5.98
CA PRO A 285 -4.23 1.12 5.82
C PRO A 285 -2.91 0.90 5.07
N ALA A 286 -2.37 -0.32 5.16
CA ALA A 286 -1.30 -0.80 4.29
C ALA A 286 -1.58 -0.58 2.79
N GLU A 287 -0.51 -0.39 2.02
CA GLU A 287 -0.55 0.06 0.62
C GLU A 287 -1.41 -0.82 -0.28
N ASP A 288 -1.24 -2.14 -0.17
CA ASP A 288 -2.02 -3.14 -0.92
C ASP A 288 -3.53 -3.01 -0.66
N VAL A 289 -3.90 -2.78 0.60
CA VAL A 289 -5.30 -2.68 1.03
C VAL A 289 -5.90 -1.35 0.58
N ARG A 290 -5.23 -0.21 0.85
CA ARG A 290 -5.77 1.12 0.48
C ARG A 290 -5.88 1.30 -1.03
N ALA A 291 -4.88 0.84 -1.79
CA ALA A 291 -4.89 0.88 -3.25
C ALA A 291 -6.01 -0.02 -3.80
N GLY A 292 -6.20 -1.21 -3.21
CA GLY A 292 -7.28 -2.12 -3.54
C GLY A 292 -8.67 -1.52 -3.30
N ILE A 293 -8.87 -0.84 -2.16
CA ILE A 293 -10.14 -0.17 -1.83
C ILE A 293 -10.45 0.95 -2.83
N ALA A 294 -9.48 1.82 -3.10
CA ALA A 294 -9.66 2.93 -4.03
C ALA A 294 -9.99 2.42 -5.45
N ALA A 295 -9.27 1.39 -5.92
CA ALA A 295 -9.50 0.77 -7.22
C ALA A 295 -10.89 0.10 -7.32
N GLU A 296 -11.32 -0.61 -6.27
CA GLU A 296 -12.63 -1.26 -6.25
C GLU A 296 -13.78 -0.23 -6.18
N LEU A 297 -13.60 0.89 -5.47
CA LEU A 297 -14.58 1.99 -5.46
C LEU A 297 -14.75 2.59 -6.88
N LEU A 298 -13.64 2.83 -7.58
CA LEU A 298 -13.67 3.27 -8.98
C LEU A 298 -14.36 2.26 -9.91
N ALA A 299 -14.04 0.97 -9.75
CA ALA A 299 -14.68 -0.10 -10.51
C ALA A 299 -16.20 -0.17 -10.25
N LEU A 300 -16.61 -0.06 -9.00
CA LEU A 300 -18.03 -0.06 -8.60
C LEU A 300 -18.79 1.15 -9.17
N LEU A 301 -18.18 2.33 -9.24
CA LEU A 301 -18.79 3.51 -9.85
C LEU A 301 -19.01 3.34 -11.36
N GLY A 302 -18.16 2.57 -12.04
CA GLY A 302 -18.25 2.29 -13.48
C GLY A 302 -19.11 1.08 -13.86
N ASP A 303 -19.47 0.20 -12.91
CA ASP A 303 -20.18 -1.04 -13.19
C ASP A 303 -21.70 -0.86 -13.25
N GLU A 304 -22.25 -0.81 -14.47
CA GLU A 304 -23.69 -0.69 -14.71
C GLU A 304 -24.51 -1.88 -14.18
N SER A 305 -23.91 -3.07 -14.02
CA SER A 305 -24.58 -4.25 -13.48
C SER A 305 -24.80 -4.16 -11.96
N ARG A 306 -23.96 -3.37 -11.28
CA ARG A 306 -24.04 -3.10 -9.85
C ARG A 306 -24.65 -1.73 -9.54
N GLY A 307 -24.75 -0.85 -10.54
CA GLY A 307 -25.33 0.49 -10.41
C GLY A 307 -26.87 0.56 -10.45
N PRO A 308 -27.46 1.71 -10.07
CA PRO A 308 -26.78 2.88 -9.53
C PRO A 308 -26.40 2.68 -8.06
N VAL A 309 -25.20 3.12 -7.67
CA VAL A 309 -24.75 3.24 -6.28
C VAL A 309 -24.36 4.68 -5.97
N LEU A 310 -24.25 5.03 -4.68
CA LEU A 310 -23.82 6.37 -4.27
C LEU A 310 -22.71 6.25 -3.21
N VAL A 311 -21.51 6.72 -3.52
CA VAL A 311 -20.41 6.79 -2.55
C VAL A 311 -20.46 8.15 -1.86
N LEU A 312 -20.68 8.16 -0.55
CA LEU A 312 -20.67 9.38 0.27
C LEU A 312 -19.61 9.26 1.35
N GLY A 313 -18.68 10.21 1.41
CA GLY A 313 -17.61 10.19 2.41
C GLY A 313 -17.27 11.55 2.97
N THR A 314 -16.53 11.54 4.07
CA THR A 314 -15.95 12.74 4.68
C THR A 314 -14.44 12.58 4.74
N LEU A 315 -13.68 13.68 4.66
CA LEU A 315 -12.23 13.66 4.68
C LEU A 315 -11.71 14.92 5.36
N TRP A 316 -10.58 14.82 6.06
CA TRP A 316 -9.89 15.99 6.62
C TRP A 316 -9.02 16.67 5.55
N PRO A 317 -8.78 17.99 5.65
CA PRO A 317 -8.01 18.72 4.64
C PRO A 317 -6.58 18.21 4.46
N ASP A 318 -5.88 17.89 5.57
CA ASP A 318 -4.52 17.34 5.55
C ASP A 318 -4.45 15.98 4.83
N ARG A 319 -5.45 15.12 5.08
CA ARG A 319 -5.58 13.82 4.41
C ARG A 319 -5.95 13.94 2.95
N TRP A 320 -6.73 14.95 2.59
CA TRP A 320 -7.00 15.23 1.19
C TRP A 320 -5.74 15.67 0.45
N GLN A 321 -4.91 16.55 1.04
CA GLN A 321 -3.63 16.95 0.47
C GLN A 321 -2.71 15.73 0.28
N GLU A 322 -2.57 14.87 1.30
CA GLU A 322 -1.80 13.62 1.22
C GLU A 322 -2.26 12.72 0.05
N LEU A 323 -3.57 12.49 -0.08
CA LEU A 323 -4.14 11.61 -1.10
C LEU A 323 -4.12 12.20 -2.52
N THR A 324 -3.99 13.52 -2.65
CA THR A 324 -4.03 14.20 -3.95
C THR A 324 -2.68 14.70 -4.43
N HIS A 325 -1.66 14.73 -3.56
CA HIS A 325 -0.29 15.08 -3.94
C HIS A 325 0.23 14.18 -5.05
N GLU A 326 0.80 14.78 -6.10
CA GLU A 326 1.38 14.07 -7.25
C GLU A 326 2.90 13.91 -7.05
N PRO A 327 3.46 12.69 -7.10
CA PRO A 327 4.89 12.48 -6.88
C PRO A 327 5.74 13.13 -8.00
N GLU A 328 6.80 13.86 -7.62
CA GLU A 328 7.66 14.61 -8.54
C GLU A 328 8.58 13.73 -9.42
N LYS A 329 8.75 12.43 -9.08
CA LYS A 329 9.63 11.48 -9.77
C LYS A 329 8.86 10.25 -10.24
N ALA A 330 9.47 9.49 -11.15
CA ALA A 330 8.99 8.18 -11.64
C ALA A 330 9.02 7.08 -10.54
N GLU A 331 8.58 7.40 -9.34
CA GLU A 331 8.33 6.46 -8.26
C GLU A 331 6.92 5.87 -8.42
N VAL A 332 6.71 4.72 -7.78
CA VAL A 332 5.39 4.09 -7.73
C VAL A 332 4.48 5.01 -6.92
N ASP A 333 3.44 5.54 -7.54
CA ASP A 333 2.46 6.41 -6.90
C ASP A 333 1.47 5.58 -6.06
N PRO A 334 1.59 5.57 -4.72
CA PRO A 334 0.76 4.71 -3.86
C PRO A 334 -0.68 5.22 -3.74
N PHE A 335 -0.98 6.43 -4.22
CA PHE A 335 -2.28 7.08 -4.10
C PHE A 335 -2.95 7.34 -5.44
N ALA A 336 -2.40 6.88 -6.57
CA ALA A 336 -2.94 7.10 -7.91
C ALA A 336 -4.46 6.83 -8.02
N SER A 337 -4.91 5.67 -7.55
CA SER A 337 -6.35 5.30 -7.55
C SER A 337 -7.19 6.19 -6.62
N ALA A 338 -6.63 6.60 -5.47
CA ALA A 338 -7.33 7.48 -4.54
C ALA A 338 -7.44 8.91 -5.11
N ARG A 339 -6.39 9.43 -5.73
CA ARG A 339 -6.38 10.70 -6.45
C ARG A 339 -7.44 10.71 -7.54
N GLN A 340 -7.49 9.65 -8.36
CA GLN A 340 -8.50 9.51 -9.40
C GLN A 340 -9.94 9.45 -8.85
N LEU A 341 -10.15 8.79 -7.71
CA LEU A 341 -11.47 8.76 -7.04
C LEU A 341 -11.90 10.15 -6.54
N LEU A 342 -10.96 10.96 -6.05
CA LEU A 342 -11.22 12.29 -5.48
C LEU A 342 -11.32 13.39 -6.54
N GLU A 343 -10.71 13.20 -7.70
CA GLU A 343 -10.74 14.16 -8.80
C GLU A 343 -12.18 14.41 -9.27
N GLY A 344 -12.63 15.66 -9.19
CA GLY A 344 -13.99 16.07 -9.55
C GLY A 344 -15.11 15.63 -8.59
N ASN A 345 -14.82 14.82 -7.56
CA ASN A 345 -15.82 14.27 -6.63
C ASN A 345 -15.76 14.87 -5.22
N HIS A 346 -15.00 15.94 -5.01
CA HIS A 346 -14.84 16.56 -3.69
C HIS A 346 -15.65 17.84 -3.51
N LEU A 347 -16.16 18.06 -2.30
CA LEU A 347 -16.92 19.26 -1.92
C LEU A 347 -16.36 19.86 -0.63
N ARG A 348 -15.90 21.12 -0.67
CA ARG A 348 -15.40 21.82 0.51
C ARG A 348 -16.56 22.22 1.44
N VAL A 349 -16.41 21.94 2.73
CA VAL A 349 -17.35 22.32 3.80
C VAL A 349 -16.67 23.35 4.71
N PRO A 350 -17.00 24.65 4.57
CA PRO A 350 -16.39 25.68 5.41
C PRO A 350 -16.81 25.56 6.88
N ASP A 351 -15.90 25.89 7.79
CA ASP A 351 -16.11 25.97 9.24
C ASP A 351 -16.95 27.19 9.68
N ARG A 352 -17.14 28.15 8.77
CA ARG A 352 -17.84 29.41 9.02
C ARG A 352 -19.14 29.53 8.23
N PHE A 353 -20.16 30.06 8.89
CA PHE A 353 -21.41 30.45 8.26
C PHE A 353 -21.28 31.81 7.60
N THR A 354 -21.81 31.93 6.39
CA THR A 354 -22.00 33.21 5.71
C THR A 354 -23.02 34.08 6.47
N ASN A 355 -23.00 35.40 6.23
CA ASN A 355 -23.98 36.30 6.86
C ASN A 355 -25.44 35.92 6.56
N ALA A 356 -25.70 35.35 5.37
CA ALA A 356 -27.01 34.84 5.00
C ALA A 356 -27.40 33.61 5.83
N GLU A 357 -26.50 32.63 5.96
CA GLU A 357 -26.70 31.43 6.77
C GLU A 357 -26.91 31.77 8.27
N VAL A 358 -26.15 32.74 8.80
CA VAL A 358 -26.36 33.25 10.19
C VAL A 358 -27.74 33.88 10.35
N THR A 359 -28.21 34.61 9.34
CA THR A 359 -29.54 35.23 9.38
C THR A 359 -30.64 34.16 9.40
N VAL A 360 -30.51 33.12 8.57
CA VAL A 360 -31.41 31.96 8.56
C VAL A 360 -31.38 31.25 9.93
N ALA A 361 -30.19 31.00 10.48
CA ALA A 361 -30.03 30.37 11.78
C ALA A 361 -30.72 31.14 12.92
N ARG A 362 -30.62 32.48 12.92
CA ARG A 362 -31.28 33.36 13.91
C ARG A 362 -32.80 33.40 13.81
N GLN A 363 -33.36 33.06 12.65
CA GLN A 363 -34.80 33.01 12.39
C GLN A 363 -35.38 31.61 12.62
N SER A 364 -34.53 30.63 12.96
CA SER A 364 -34.96 29.27 13.27
C SER A 364 -35.85 29.22 14.51
N GLY A 365 -36.77 28.24 14.53
CA GLY A 365 -37.53 27.90 15.74
C GLY A 365 -36.72 27.11 16.77
N ASP A 366 -35.50 26.70 16.43
CA ASP A 366 -34.60 25.98 17.33
C ASP A 366 -33.80 26.95 18.22
N PRO A 367 -34.05 26.98 19.54
CA PRO A 367 -33.37 27.89 20.46
C PRO A 367 -31.86 27.65 20.56
N LEU A 368 -31.37 26.42 20.32
CA LEU A 368 -29.94 26.09 20.39
C LEU A 368 -29.20 26.70 19.20
N LEU A 369 -29.73 26.52 17.99
CA LEU A 369 -29.17 27.13 16.78
C LEU A 369 -29.18 28.66 16.87
N VAL A 370 -30.27 29.25 17.36
CA VAL A 370 -30.39 30.70 17.56
C VAL A 370 -29.35 31.20 18.57
N ALA A 371 -29.16 30.49 19.69
CA ALA A 371 -28.19 30.86 20.70
C ALA A 371 -26.75 30.82 20.16
N ALA A 372 -26.37 29.75 19.46
CA ALA A 372 -25.04 29.60 18.85
C ALA A 372 -24.77 30.69 17.79
N ALA A 373 -25.74 30.94 16.90
CA ALA A 373 -25.62 31.98 15.86
C ALA A 373 -25.53 33.40 16.42
N ASN A 374 -26.15 33.68 17.56
CA ASN A 374 -26.04 34.97 18.25
C ASN A 374 -24.70 35.15 18.94
N ARG A 375 -24.20 34.11 19.63
CA ARG A 375 -22.96 34.17 20.41
C ARG A 375 -21.72 34.23 19.52
N LEU A 376 -21.68 33.42 18.47
CA LEU A 376 -20.46 33.20 17.70
C LEU A 376 -20.40 33.96 16.37
N ALA A 377 -21.43 34.74 16.04
CA ALA A 377 -21.47 35.56 14.82
C ALA A 377 -21.06 34.82 13.52
N GLY A 378 -21.34 33.51 13.46
CA GLY A 378 -21.09 32.65 12.31
C GLY A 378 -19.80 31.83 12.34
N THR A 379 -18.85 32.08 13.24
CA THR A 379 -17.67 31.21 13.39
C THR A 379 -17.97 30.03 14.30
N SER A 380 -17.55 28.82 13.94
CA SER A 380 -17.63 27.65 14.82
C SER A 380 -19.04 27.25 15.32
N VAL A 381 -20.09 27.70 14.64
CA VAL A 381 -21.50 27.41 15.03
C VAL A 381 -21.77 25.91 15.02
N THR A 382 -21.28 25.20 14.00
CA THR A 382 -21.40 23.74 13.90
C THR A 382 -20.64 23.01 14.99
N GLN A 383 -19.48 23.52 15.41
CA GLN A 383 -18.65 22.95 16.46
C GLN A 383 -19.32 23.09 17.84
N GLU A 384 -19.98 24.22 18.10
CA GLU A 384 -20.78 24.40 19.32
C GLU A 384 -21.97 23.44 19.35
N LEU A 385 -22.69 23.31 18.23
CA LEU A 385 -23.83 22.39 18.12
C LEU A 385 -23.41 20.92 18.18
N ALA A 386 -22.25 20.56 17.64
CA ALA A 386 -21.71 19.19 17.72
C ALA A 386 -21.15 18.82 19.11
N GLY A 387 -21.16 19.75 20.08
CA GLY A 387 -20.69 19.48 21.44
C GLY A 387 -19.18 19.56 21.63
N ALA A 388 -18.42 20.04 20.65
CA ALA A 388 -16.95 20.08 20.71
C ALA A 388 -16.44 20.87 21.93
N THR A 389 -17.13 21.95 22.31
CA THR A 389 -16.77 22.74 23.51
C THR A 389 -16.98 21.97 24.81
N ASP A 390 -18.00 21.12 24.90
CA ASP A 390 -18.24 20.28 26.08
C ASP A 390 -17.23 19.14 26.15
N LEU A 391 -16.91 18.49 25.02
CA LEU A 391 -15.85 17.48 24.92
C LEU A 391 -14.52 18.03 25.44
N LEU A 392 -14.12 19.22 24.99
CA LEU A 392 -12.89 19.87 25.42
C LEU A 392 -12.89 20.15 26.90
N ARG A 393 -13.96 20.78 27.41
CA ARG A 393 -14.06 21.10 28.83
C ARG A 393 -13.96 19.84 29.68
N ARG A 394 -14.63 18.76 29.28
CA ARG A 394 -14.58 17.47 29.98
C ARG A 394 -13.19 16.87 29.98
N TYR A 395 -12.49 16.90 28.85
CA TYR A 395 -11.09 16.48 28.77
C TYR A 395 -10.18 17.35 29.65
N GLU A 396 -10.29 18.67 29.57
CA GLU A 396 -9.45 19.62 30.31
C GLU A 396 -9.67 19.57 31.83
N THR A 397 -10.89 19.23 32.27
CA THR A 397 -11.26 19.10 33.70
C THR A 397 -11.25 17.67 34.21
N ALA A 398 -10.93 16.68 33.37
CA ALA A 398 -10.85 15.28 33.75
C ALA A 398 -9.73 15.06 34.78
N GLY A 399 -9.90 14.04 35.63
CA GLY A 399 -8.85 13.62 36.55
C GLY A 399 -7.59 13.14 35.83
N ALA A 400 -6.45 13.18 36.52
CA ALA A 400 -5.14 12.86 35.94
C ALA A 400 -5.10 11.48 35.24
N ALA A 401 -5.80 10.48 35.77
CA ALA A 401 -5.88 9.15 35.15
C ALA A 401 -6.63 9.17 33.81
N SER A 402 -7.77 9.85 33.72
CA SER A 402 -8.53 9.99 32.48
C SER A 402 -7.78 10.84 31.44
N GLN A 403 -7.07 11.89 31.87
CA GLN A 403 -6.20 12.66 30.97
C GLN A 403 -5.05 11.82 30.42
N ALA A 404 -4.41 11.00 31.27
CA ALA A 404 -3.36 10.08 30.86
C ALA A 404 -3.86 9.07 29.80
N VAL A 405 -5.11 8.57 29.92
CA VAL A 405 -5.72 7.70 28.90
C VAL A 405 -5.84 8.43 27.57
N VAL A 406 -6.37 9.66 27.58
CA VAL A 406 -6.55 10.46 26.37
C VAL A 406 -5.20 10.82 25.73
N HIS A 407 -4.18 11.18 26.50
CA HIS A 407 -2.84 11.47 25.99
C HIS A 407 -2.18 10.25 25.35
N ALA A 408 -2.28 9.08 25.99
CA ALA A 408 -1.75 7.84 25.43
C ALA A 408 -2.40 7.49 24.09
N LEU A 409 -3.71 7.69 23.96
CA LEU A 409 -4.46 7.47 22.73
C LEU A 409 -4.07 8.48 21.64
N MET A 410 -4.00 9.77 21.96
CA MET A 410 -3.57 10.81 21.03
C MET A 410 -2.15 10.56 20.51
N ASP A 411 -1.22 10.19 21.39
CA ASP A 411 0.15 9.86 21.00
C ASP A 411 0.21 8.59 20.15
N ALA A 412 -0.54 7.55 20.51
CA ALA A 412 -0.60 6.34 19.68
C ALA A 412 -1.21 6.62 18.29
N ARG A 413 -2.32 7.37 18.20
CA ARG A 413 -2.97 7.72 16.92
C ARG A 413 -2.05 8.56 16.03
N ARG A 414 -1.41 9.59 16.56
CA ARG A 414 -0.52 10.46 15.77
C ARG A 414 0.76 9.74 15.32
N LEU A 415 1.17 8.69 16.03
CA LEU A 415 2.37 7.91 15.70
C LEU A 415 2.08 6.71 14.80
N GLY A 416 0.82 6.52 14.38
CA GLY A 416 0.47 5.51 13.38
C GLY A 416 -0.30 4.31 13.92
N HIS A 417 -0.72 4.29 15.18
CA HIS A 417 -1.61 3.24 15.66
C HIS A 417 -2.98 3.29 14.95
N GLY A 418 -3.60 2.14 14.71
CA GLY A 418 -4.98 2.05 14.24
C GLY A 418 -6.00 2.68 15.19
N GLU A 419 -7.25 2.70 14.74
CA GLU A 419 -8.33 3.41 15.44
C GLU A 419 -8.84 2.69 16.70
N TRP A 420 -8.72 1.36 16.71
CA TRP A 420 -9.18 0.50 17.79
C TRP A 420 -8.04 0.05 18.69
N PHE A 421 -8.16 0.32 19.98
CA PHE A 421 -7.17 0.04 21.00
C PHE A 421 -7.59 -1.14 21.89
N SER A 422 -6.70 -2.12 22.03
CA SER A 422 -6.90 -3.22 22.97
C SER A 422 -6.83 -2.72 24.42
N THR A 423 -7.56 -3.37 25.32
CA THR A 423 -7.53 -3.05 26.75
C THR A 423 -6.11 -3.19 27.32
N SER A 424 -5.36 -4.22 26.89
CA SER A 424 -4.00 -4.50 27.35
C SER A 424 -3.03 -3.38 26.96
N PHE A 425 -3.05 -2.97 25.68
CA PHE A 425 -2.26 -1.84 25.22
C PHE A 425 -2.63 -0.56 25.96
N LEU A 426 -3.92 -0.24 26.03
CA LEU A 426 -4.37 1.02 26.60
C LEU A 426 -3.99 1.12 28.08
N HIS A 427 -4.11 0.04 28.84
CA HIS A 427 -3.69 0.00 30.24
C HIS A 427 -2.17 0.23 30.39
N ALA A 428 -1.34 -0.47 29.59
CA ALA A 428 0.11 -0.34 29.63
C ALA A 428 0.58 1.07 29.21
N ALA A 429 0.05 1.59 28.11
CA ALA A 429 0.39 2.91 27.60
C ALA A 429 -0.04 4.03 28.56
N THR A 430 -1.29 3.99 29.06
CA THR A 430 -1.82 5.00 29.99
C THR A 430 -0.95 5.14 31.24
N ARG A 431 -0.51 4.01 31.79
CA ARG A 431 0.33 3.97 33.00
C ARG A 431 1.60 4.82 32.84
N CYS A 432 2.13 4.97 31.64
CA CYS A 432 3.32 5.77 31.35
C CYS A 432 3.09 7.29 31.55
N TYR A 433 1.87 7.78 31.37
CA TYR A 433 1.51 9.20 31.47
C TYR A 433 1.09 9.63 32.88
N LEU A 434 1.11 8.71 33.85
CA LEU A 434 0.82 9.02 35.24
C LEU A 434 2.09 9.52 35.96
N HIS A 435 1.95 10.62 36.70
CA HIS A 435 3.03 11.22 37.47
C HIS A 435 2.61 11.49 38.93
N GLY A 436 3.60 11.59 39.83
CA GLY A 436 3.38 12.01 41.22
C GLY A 436 2.35 11.17 41.98
N ASP A 437 1.38 11.84 42.61
CA ASP A 437 0.30 11.20 43.38
C ASP A 437 -0.59 10.29 42.53
N ALA A 438 -0.82 10.65 41.26
CA ALA A 438 -1.64 9.83 40.36
C ALA A 438 -0.97 8.48 40.06
N ARG A 439 0.37 8.47 39.94
CA ARG A 439 1.12 7.22 39.75
C ARG A 439 1.11 6.35 41.01
N ARG A 440 1.31 6.96 42.19
CA ARG A 440 1.20 6.24 43.48
C ARG A 440 -0.18 5.63 43.67
N GLY A 441 -1.24 6.40 43.42
CA GLY A 441 -2.62 5.91 43.51
C GLY A 441 -2.90 4.73 42.59
N ALA A 442 -2.41 4.78 41.34
CA ALA A 442 -2.53 3.66 40.40
C ALA A 442 -1.71 2.42 40.78
N ASP A 443 -0.62 2.58 41.53
CA ASP A 443 0.17 1.47 42.06
C ASP A 443 -0.49 0.81 43.28
N GLU A 444 -1.32 1.55 44.02
CA GLU A 444 -2.02 1.10 45.23
C GLU A 444 -3.42 0.52 44.94
N ASP A 445 -4.15 1.05 43.96
CA ASP A 445 -5.51 0.64 43.61
C ASP A 445 -5.58 0.06 42.19
N PRO A 446 -5.69 -1.27 42.01
CA PRO A 446 -5.80 -1.91 40.70
C PRO A 446 -7.01 -1.49 39.86
N SER A 447 -8.04 -0.88 40.47
CA SER A 447 -9.26 -0.45 39.78
C SER A 447 -9.18 0.94 39.15
N TRP A 448 -8.04 1.63 39.30
CA TRP A 448 -7.82 2.99 38.79
C TRP A 448 -8.15 3.12 37.30
N PHE A 449 -7.78 2.10 36.50
CA PHE A 449 -7.94 2.12 35.06
C PHE A 449 -9.40 1.95 34.66
N ASP A 450 -10.11 0.99 35.26
CA ASP A 450 -11.53 0.77 35.01
C ASP A 450 -12.36 2.00 35.39
N ALA A 451 -12.01 2.67 36.49
CA ALA A 451 -12.65 3.92 36.91
C ALA A 451 -12.39 5.07 35.89
N ALA A 452 -11.15 5.20 35.40
CA ALA A 452 -10.80 6.20 34.40
C ALA A 452 -11.54 5.97 33.07
N ILE A 453 -11.61 4.71 32.61
CA ILE A 453 -12.33 4.31 31.41
C ILE A 453 -13.83 4.55 31.57
N ALA A 454 -14.43 4.16 32.70
CA ALA A 454 -15.85 4.37 32.96
C ALA A 454 -16.24 5.85 32.80
N GLY A 455 -15.48 6.77 33.38
CA GLY A 455 -15.74 8.21 33.25
C GLY A 455 -15.60 8.77 31.83
N LEU A 456 -14.77 8.14 30.99
CA LEU A 456 -14.57 8.53 29.59
C LEU A 456 -15.65 7.95 28.64
N LEU A 457 -16.27 6.83 29.01
CA LEU A 457 -17.38 6.21 28.28
C LEU A 457 -18.73 6.89 28.55
N GLU A 458 -18.84 7.70 29.60
CA GLU A 458 -20.07 8.45 29.89
C GLU A 458 -20.26 9.60 28.89
N PRO A 459 -21.47 9.81 28.35
CA PRO A 459 -21.79 10.98 27.55
C PRO A 459 -21.72 12.28 28.38
N GLY A 460 -21.49 13.40 27.68
CA GLY A 460 -21.42 14.73 28.28
C GLY A 460 -22.81 15.35 28.44
N ALA A 461 -22.86 16.54 29.02
CA ALA A 461 -24.10 17.31 29.08
C ALA A 461 -24.52 17.80 27.68
N ALA A 462 -23.52 18.06 26.83
CA ALA A 462 -23.67 18.62 25.51
C ALA A 462 -22.90 17.86 24.42
N SER A 463 -22.27 16.74 24.76
CA SER A 463 -21.49 15.93 23.83
C SER A 463 -21.70 14.43 23.99
N GLY A 464 -21.21 13.66 23.03
CA GLY A 464 -20.99 12.22 23.20
C GLY A 464 -19.88 11.91 24.21
N PRO A 465 -19.59 10.61 24.42
CA PRO A 465 -18.49 10.18 25.27
C PRO A 465 -17.13 10.47 24.63
N LEU A 466 -16.09 10.63 25.45
CA LEU A 466 -14.72 10.89 24.97
C LEU A 466 -14.09 9.61 24.39
N LEU A 467 -14.54 8.45 24.89
CA LEU A 467 -14.21 7.14 24.35
C LEU A 467 -15.48 6.42 23.91
N ARG A 468 -15.36 5.66 22.83
CA ARG A 468 -16.37 4.67 22.43
C ARG A 468 -15.81 3.28 22.71
N ARG A 469 -16.69 2.39 23.15
CA ARG A 469 -16.40 0.97 23.33
C ARG A 469 -17.25 0.16 22.36
N ASP A 470 -16.59 -0.62 21.54
CA ASP A 470 -17.22 -1.62 20.69
C ASP A 470 -16.30 -2.85 20.57
N LEU A 471 -16.73 -3.92 19.92
CA LEU A 471 -15.80 -4.98 19.50
C LEU A 471 -15.02 -4.43 18.29
N PRO A 472 -13.67 -4.30 18.34
CA PRO A 472 -12.71 -5.06 19.16
C PRO A 472 -12.05 -4.32 20.35
N GLY A 473 -12.45 -3.09 20.71
CA GLY A 473 -11.82 -2.38 21.83
C GLY A 473 -12.34 -0.96 22.08
N TYR A 474 -11.41 -0.05 22.39
CA TYR A 474 -11.70 1.36 22.64
C TYR A 474 -11.30 2.24 21.46
N ARG A 475 -12.05 3.30 21.21
CA ARG A 475 -11.77 4.31 20.19
C ARG A 475 -11.87 5.71 20.81
N LEU A 476 -10.94 6.59 20.47
CA LEU A 476 -10.96 8.01 20.84
C LEU A 476 -11.97 8.77 19.96
N ASP A 477 -12.65 9.77 20.51
CA ASP A 477 -13.48 10.68 19.72
C ASP A 477 -12.66 11.42 18.64
N ASP A 478 -13.21 11.52 17.43
CA ASP A 478 -12.51 12.05 16.25
C ASP A 478 -12.05 13.50 16.44
N TYR A 479 -12.82 14.32 17.17
CA TYR A 479 -12.41 15.71 17.50
C TYR A 479 -11.20 15.74 18.43
N LEU A 480 -11.10 14.80 19.37
CA LEU A 480 -9.93 14.68 20.25
C LEU A 480 -8.73 14.05 19.52
N ASP A 481 -8.92 13.14 18.57
CA ASP A 481 -7.84 12.60 17.73
C ASP A 481 -7.20 13.73 16.88
N GLU A 482 -8.02 14.45 16.09
CA GLU A 482 -7.57 15.58 15.27
C GLU A 482 -6.82 16.62 16.11
N ARG A 483 -7.42 17.02 17.24
CA ARG A 483 -6.79 17.98 18.15
C ARG A 483 -5.52 17.45 18.81
N GLY A 484 -5.47 16.15 19.11
CA GLY A 484 -4.29 15.48 19.64
C GLY A 484 -3.11 15.54 18.67
N ARG A 485 -3.36 15.37 17.37
CA ARG A 485 -2.35 15.48 16.31
C ARG A 485 -1.73 16.87 16.23
N VAL A 486 -2.51 17.92 16.50
CA VAL A 486 -2.03 19.31 16.50
C VAL A 486 -1.33 19.67 17.82
N HIS A 487 -1.97 19.46 18.97
CA HIS A 487 -1.43 19.92 20.25
C HIS A 487 -0.27 19.07 20.76
N ARG A 488 -0.26 17.77 20.46
CA ARG A 488 0.81 16.86 20.88
C ARG A 488 1.84 16.63 19.79
N ARG A 489 1.76 17.36 18.66
CA ARG A 489 2.66 17.23 17.49
C ARG A 489 4.13 17.24 17.87
N PHE A 490 4.49 18.18 18.75
CA PHE A 490 5.88 18.39 19.17
C PHE A 490 6.28 17.59 20.42
N GLU A 491 5.34 16.89 21.06
CA GLU A 491 5.63 16.14 22.29
C GLU A 491 6.35 14.81 22.02
N PHE A 492 7.18 14.42 22.97
CA PHE A 492 7.93 13.16 22.95
C PHE A 492 7.22 12.13 23.82
N PRO A 493 6.76 11.00 23.26
CA PRO A 493 6.34 9.89 24.10
C PRO A 493 7.54 9.35 24.88
N LEU A 494 7.29 8.98 26.14
CA LEU A 494 8.30 8.44 27.04
C LEU A 494 8.86 7.11 26.52
N ALA A 495 10.05 6.71 26.97
CA ALA A 495 10.65 5.43 26.57
C ALA A 495 9.76 4.22 26.96
N GLU A 496 9.08 4.33 28.09
CA GLU A 496 8.12 3.35 28.58
C GLU A 496 6.90 3.21 27.65
N PHE A 497 6.49 4.28 26.97
CA PHE A 497 5.41 4.20 25.98
C PHE A 497 5.82 3.31 24.80
N TRP A 498 7.02 3.48 24.25
CA TRP A 498 7.52 2.62 23.17
C TRP A 498 7.74 1.18 23.61
N THR A 499 8.06 0.97 24.89
CA THR A 499 8.11 -0.37 25.49
C THR A 499 6.71 -0.99 25.53
N ALA A 500 5.69 -0.24 25.95
CA ALA A 500 4.31 -0.68 25.91
C ALA A 500 3.83 -1.01 24.48
N VAL A 501 4.26 -0.24 23.47
CA VAL A 501 4.00 -0.54 22.05
C VAL A 501 4.62 -1.88 21.63
N ALA A 502 5.87 -2.14 22.04
CA ALA A 502 6.58 -3.37 21.71
C ALA A 502 5.97 -4.62 22.39
N GLU A 503 5.54 -4.50 23.65
CA GLU A 503 5.10 -5.62 24.47
C GLU A 503 3.60 -5.93 24.34
N SER A 504 2.79 -5.00 23.84
CA SER A 504 1.34 -5.16 23.78
C SER A 504 0.84 -5.89 22.53
N GLU A 505 -0.30 -6.56 22.70
CA GLU A 505 -1.07 -7.13 21.60
C GLU A 505 -1.66 -6.02 20.73
N MET A 506 -1.25 -6.00 19.46
CA MET A 506 -1.75 -5.12 18.41
C MET A 506 -1.60 -5.79 17.05
N THR A 507 -2.31 -5.27 16.04
CA THR A 507 -2.21 -5.77 14.67
C THR A 507 -0.82 -5.49 14.09
N SER A 508 -0.33 -6.37 13.21
CA SER A 508 0.94 -6.15 12.50
C SER A 508 0.95 -4.84 11.72
N ASP A 509 -0.20 -4.42 11.16
CA ASP A 509 -0.38 -3.13 10.50
C ASP A 509 -0.14 -1.95 11.44
N SER A 510 -0.75 -1.95 12.64
CA SER A 510 -0.56 -0.88 13.61
C SER A 510 0.90 -0.81 14.08
N ARG A 511 1.54 -1.97 14.29
CA ARG A 511 2.96 -2.02 14.69
C ARG A 511 3.88 -1.50 13.58
N LEU A 512 3.62 -1.87 12.32
CA LEU A 512 4.37 -1.40 11.16
C LEU A 512 4.29 0.12 11.02
N ARG A 513 3.09 0.70 11.14
CA ARG A 513 2.88 2.15 11.08
C ARG A 513 3.49 2.88 12.26
N MET A 514 3.42 2.32 13.47
CA MET A 514 4.12 2.86 14.64
C MET A 514 5.65 2.83 14.47
N ALA A 515 6.19 1.79 13.83
CA ALA A 515 7.61 1.72 13.48
C ALA A 515 8.01 2.80 12.46
N ALA A 516 7.18 3.01 11.43
CA ALA A 516 7.36 4.09 10.46
C ALA A 516 7.28 5.48 11.12
N GLY A 517 6.32 5.69 12.03
CA GLY A 517 6.19 6.92 12.81
C GLY A 517 7.40 7.22 13.70
N ALA A 518 8.05 6.18 14.23
CA ALA A 518 9.33 6.30 14.94
C ALA A 518 10.49 6.63 13.97
N ALA A 519 10.56 5.95 12.82
CA ALA A 519 11.61 6.16 11.82
C ALA A 519 11.60 7.58 11.24
N ALA A 520 10.42 8.10 10.88
CA ALA A 520 10.21 9.46 10.36
C ALA A 520 10.73 10.55 11.33
N ARG A 521 10.74 10.24 12.63
CA ARG A 521 11.19 11.16 13.70
C ARG A 521 12.56 10.79 14.25
N LEU A 522 13.40 10.16 13.42
CA LEU A 522 14.79 9.76 13.70
C LEU A 522 14.97 8.76 14.86
N ARG A 523 13.91 8.11 15.37
CA ARG A 523 13.99 7.13 16.47
C ARG A 523 14.28 5.73 15.95
N TRP A 524 15.39 5.60 15.23
CA TRP A 524 15.72 4.42 14.43
C TRP A 524 15.89 3.14 15.23
N ARG A 525 16.48 3.21 16.43
CA ARG A 525 16.63 2.03 17.30
C ARG A 525 15.26 1.46 17.69
N ILE A 526 14.31 2.34 17.97
CA ILE A 526 12.92 1.98 18.30
C ILE A 526 12.22 1.43 17.05
N ALA A 527 12.36 2.10 15.91
CA ALA A 527 11.80 1.64 14.64
C ALA A 527 12.32 0.23 14.28
N ALA A 528 13.63 0.01 14.37
CA ALA A 528 14.26 -1.28 14.10
C ALA A 528 13.67 -2.40 14.98
N ALA A 529 13.54 -2.16 16.28
CA ALA A 529 12.96 -3.12 17.22
C ALA A 529 11.49 -3.43 16.89
N LEU A 530 10.70 -2.42 16.52
CA LEU A 530 9.29 -2.62 16.15
C LEU A 530 9.13 -3.35 14.81
N TYR A 531 9.97 -3.07 13.82
CA TYR A 531 10.01 -3.82 12.56
C TYR A 531 10.41 -5.27 12.77
N GLU A 532 11.44 -5.53 13.59
CA GLU A 532 11.88 -6.87 13.96
C GLU A 532 10.75 -7.67 14.64
N LEU A 533 10.05 -7.06 15.61
CA LEU A 533 8.90 -7.67 16.29
C LEU A 533 7.71 -7.93 15.35
N THR A 534 7.60 -7.17 14.26
CA THR A 534 6.55 -7.39 13.26
C THR A 534 6.86 -8.60 12.38
N GLY A 535 8.13 -8.78 11.98
CA GLY A 535 8.61 -10.00 11.32
C GLY A 535 7.97 -10.29 9.95
N THR A 536 7.38 -9.30 9.29
CA THR A 536 6.76 -9.44 7.96
C THR A 536 7.71 -8.99 6.86
N ILE A 537 7.48 -9.46 5.62
CA ILE A 537 8.24 -9.02 4.44
C ILE A 537 8.17 -7.50 4.28
N ASP A 538 7.02 -6.88 4.55
CA ASP A 538 6.89 -5.42 4.46
C ASP A 538 7.73 -4.69 5.52
N ALA A 539 7.84 -5.22 6.74
CA ALA A 539 8.81 -4.73 7.72
C ALA A 539 10.25 -4.88 7.21
N GLY A 540 10.57 -6.00 6.55
CA GLY A 540 11.85 -6.22 5.88
C GLY A 540 12.16 -5.20 4.78
N LYS A 541 11.18 -4.84 3.96
CA LYS A 541 11.31 -3.80 2.92
C LYS A 541 11.59 -2.43 3.54
N GLN A 542 10.89 -2.06 4.61
CA GLN A 542 11.13 -0.81 5.33
C GLN A 542 12.53 -0.75 5.96
N LEU A 543 12.98 -1.87 6.54
CA LEU A 543 14.36 -2.00 7.03
C LEU A 543 15.39 -1.90 5.90
N SER A 544 15.12 -2.48 4.73
CA SER A 544 15.98 -2.36 3.54
C SER A 544 16.08 -0.91 3.04
N ALA A 545 14.97 -0.16 3.03
CA ALA A 545 14.97 1.26 2.70
C ALA A 545 15.81 2.08 3.71
N LEU A 546 15.67 1.81 5.01
CA LEU A 546 16.50 2.43 6.05
C LEU A 546 17.99 2.08 5.88
N ALA A 547 18.32 0.84 5.55
CA ALA A 547 19.69 0.42 5.24
C ALA A 547 20.26 1.23 4.07
N SER A 548 19.50 1.32 2.97
CA SER A 548 19.85 2.09 1.77
C SER A 548 20.16 3.55 2.13
N HIS A 549 19.25 4.20 2.86
CA HIS A 549 19.42 5.57 3.28
C HIS A 549 20.68 5.78 4.14
N ARG A 550 20.95 4.90 5.11
CA ARG A 550 22.14 5.02 5.97
C ARG A 550 23.46 4.82 5.22
N LEU A 551 23.47 4.06 4.12
CA LEU A 551 24.65 3.96 3.25
C LEU A 551 25.00 5.31 2.62
N PHE A 552 24.00 6.05 2.13
CA PHE A 552 24.21 7.37 1.52
C PHE A 552 24.69 8.42 2.52
N GLU A 553 24.24 8.33 3.79
CA GLU A 553 24.68 9.20 4.89
C GLU A 553 26.01 8.78 5.54
N ALA A 554 26.76 7.85 4.93
CA ALA A 554 28.04 7.34 5.43
C ALA A 554 27.99 6.74 6.86
N ALA A 555 26.89 6.07 7.20
CA ALA A 555 26.70 5.32 8.44
C ALA A 555 26.64 3.79 8.19
N PRO A 556 27.76 3.14 7.82
CA PRO A 556 27.78 1.74 7.35
C PRO A 556 27.38 0.73 8.43
N ASP A 557 27.74 0.95 9.69
CA ASP A 557 27.42 0.02 10.79
C ASP A 557 25.89 -0.08 11.01
N ALA A 558 25.21 1.08 10.98
CA ALA A 558 23.75 1.14 11.08
C ALA A 558 23.09 0.50 9.85
N ALA A 559 23.62 0.76 8.65
CA ALA A 559 23.13 0.16 7.41
C ALA A 559 23.22 -1.38 7.43
N GLU A 560 24.35 -1.94 7.86
CA GLU A 560 24.54 -3.38 7.97
C GLU A 560 23.56 -4.00 8.98
N ARG A 561 23.34 -3.36 10.12
CA ARG A 561 22.37 -3.82 11.11
C ARG A 561 20.95 -3.89 10.52
N PHE A 562 20.50 -2.84 9.86
CA PHE A 562 19.19 -2.84 9.20
C PHE A 562 19.08 -3.91 8.12
N ALA A 563 20.13 -4.10 7.32
CA ALA A 563 20.15 -5.13 6.28
C ALA A 563 20.06 -6.55 6.86
N ARG A 564 20.70 -6.81 8.00
CA ARG A 564 20.58 -8.11 8.70
C ARG A 564 19.17 -8.34 9.25
N LEU A 565 18.53 -7.31 9.81
CA LEU A 565 17.13 -7.40 10.25
C LEU A 565 16.18 -7.60 9.06
N ALA A 566 16.41 -6.89 7.94
CA ALA A 566 15.64 -7.06 6.71
C ALA A 566 15.75 -8.49 6.16
N ALA A 567 16.96 -9.05 6.14
CA ALA A 567 17.19 -10.43 5.72
C ALA A 567 16.50 -11.45 6.63
N ALA A 568 16.50 -11.23 7.95
CA ALA A 568 15.77 -12.08 8.89
C ALA A 568 14.24 -12.02 8.67
N ALA A 569 13.73 -10.91 8.14
CA ALA A 569 12.32 -10.72 7.76
C ALA A 569 12.01 -11.20 6.32
N GLY A 570 12.95 -11.86 5.63
CA GLY A 570 12.76 -12.43 4.30
C GLY A 570 13.16 -11.53 3.13
N VAL A 571 13.94 -10.47 3.36
CA VAL A 571 14.47 -9.57 2.31
C VAL A 571 16.01 -9.64 2.28
N PRO A 572 16.59 -10.76 1.78
CA PRO A 572 18.04 -10.96 1.78
C PRO A 572 18.81 -9.97 0.89
N GLU A 573 18.15 -9.34 -0.08
CA GLU A 573 18.73 -8.39 -1.03
C GLU A 573 19.31 -7.15 -0.32
N ALA A 574 18.82 -6.83 0.87
CA ALA A 574 19.34 -5.74 1.69
C ALA A 574 20.82 -5.97 2.08
N LEU A 575 21.22 -7.22 2.35
CA LEU A 575 22.60 -7.58 2.64
C LEU A 575 23.50 -7.38 1.41
N THR A 576 23.00 -7.75 0.24
CA THR A 576 23.69 -7.55 -1.04
C THR A 576 23.91 -6.08 -1.32
N LEU A 577 22.89 -5.25 -1.08
CA LEU A 577 23.01 -3.80 -1.22
C LEU A 577 24.16 -3.23 -0.36
N VAL A 578 24.17 -3.56 0.93
CA VAL A 578 25.22 -3.11 1.87
C VAL A 578 26.59 -3.65 1.48
N ALA A 579 26.68 -4.93 1.08
CA ALA A 579 27.93 -5.54 0.67
C ALA A 579 28.59 -4.83 -0.53
N LEU A 580 27.77 -4.41 -1.50
CA LEU A 580 28.25 -3.77 -2.73
C LEU A 580 28.61 -2.29 -2.52
N HIS A 581 27.81 -1.55 -1.74
CA HIS A 581 27.94 -0.09 -1.62
C HIS A 581 28.62 0.39 -0.33
N GLY A 582 28.66 -0.45 0.72
CA GLY A 582 29.28 -0.13 2.01
C GLY A 582 30.80 -0.28 2.07
N SER A 583 31.42 -0.83 1.02
CA SER A 583 32.84 -1.25 1.02
C SER A 583 33.88 -0.11 0.95
N GLY A 584 33.50 1.13 1.24
CA GLY A 584 34.31 2.32 1.01
C GLY A 584 35.41 2.63 2.03
N ARG A 585 35.31 2.23 3.31
CA ARG A 585 36.31 2.64 4.33
C ARG A 585 36.48 1.63 5.47
N GLY A 586 37.29 0.59 5.23
CA GLY A 586 38.06 -0.11 6.27
C GLY A 586 37.34 -1.23 7.06
N ARG A 587 37.80 -2.48 6.83
CA ARG A 587 37.53 -3.73 7.58
C ARG A 587 36.09 -4.24 7.46
N GLY A 588 35.73 -4.94 6.38
CA GLY A 588 35.76 -6.42 6.31
C GLY A 588 34.43 -6.96 6.84
N ASP A 589 33.44 -7.31 6.00
CA ASP A 589 33.33 -8.65 5.43
C ASP A 589 32.24 -8.69 4.33
N GLY A 590 32.35 -7.82 3.30
CA GLY A 590 31.36 -7.80 2.21
C GLY A 590 31.22 -9.16 1.51
N MET A 591 32.21 -10.05 1.61
CA MET A 591 32.13 -11.41 1.13
C MET A 591 31.29 -12.31 2.05
N SER A 592 31.33 -12.13 3.38
CA SER A 592 30.40 -12.80 4.30
C SER A 592 28.96 -12.32 4.13
N LEU A 593 28.73 -11.02 3.92
CA LEU A 593 27.37 -10.51 3.66
C LEU A 593 26.79 -11.12 2.37
N LEU A 594 27.57 -11.17 1.28
CA LEU A 594 27.17 -11.85 0.04
C LEU A 594 26.93 -13.35 0.27
N ARG A 595 27.78 -14.02 1.06
CA ARG A 595 27.60 -15.44 1.39
C ARG A 595 26.30 -15.68 2.15
N GLN A 596 26.01 -14.84 3.16
CA GLN A 596 24.78 -14.93 3.95
C GLN A 596 23.53 -14.67 3.09
N ALA A 597 23.55 -13.63 2.26
CA ALA A 597 22.45 -13.35 1.32
C ALA A 597 22.22 -14.51 0.35
N GLY A 598 23.30 -15.10 -0.19
CA GLY A 598 23.22 -16.26 -1.07
C GLY A 598 22.79 -17.56 -0.38
N GLU A 599 23.06 -17.73 0.92
CA GLU A 599 22.51 -18.82 1.74
C GLU A 599 21.00 -18.67 1.95
N LEU A 600 20.51 -17.43 2.01
CA LEU A 600 19.08 -17.10 2.07
C LEU A 600 18.39 -17.09 0.70
N GLY A 601 19.13 -17.36 -0.39
CA GLY A 601 18.58 -17.54 -1.73
C GLY A 601 18.60 -16.31 -2.63
N ASP A 602 19.37 -15.26 -2.30
CA ASP A 602 19.56 -14.12 -3.22
C ASP A 602 20.48 -14.50 -4.40
N PRO A 603 19.96 -14.58 -5.65
CA PRO A 603 20.77 -14.93 -6.82
C PRO A 603 21.82 -13.88 -7.13
N LYS A 604 21.53 -12.58 -6.93
CA LYS A 604 22.45 -11.48 -7.21
C LYS A 604 23.65 -11.52 -6.26
N ALA A 605 23.43 -11.91 -5.02
CA ALA A 605 24.51 -12.12 -4.06
C ALA A 605 25.49 -13.21 -4.52
N LEU A 606 24.94 -14.33 -4.99
CA LEU A 606 25.71 -15.47 -5.46
C LEU A 606 26.49 -15.12 -6.74
N ASP A 607 25.89 -14.37 -7.67
CA ASP A 607 26.57 -13.88 -8.87
C ASP A 607 27.81 -13.04 -8.50
N HIS A 608 27.65 -12.07 -7.61
CA HIS A 608 28.75 -11.23 -7.15
C HIS A 608 29.81 -12.02 -6.35
N LEU A 609 29.40 -13.04 -5.59
CA LEU A 609 30.33 -13.91 -4.88
C LEU A 609 31.13 -14.79 -5.84
N ALA A 610 30.49 -15.36 -6.87
CA ALA A 610 31.15 -16.15 -7.91
C ALA A 610 32.18 -15.31 -8.68
N PHE A 611 31.81 -14.10 -9.11
CA PHE A 611 32.72 -13.16 -9.78
C PHE A 611 33.93 -12.82 -8.90
N LYS A 612 33.71 -12.56 -7.60
CA LYS A 612 34.82 -12.29 -6.67
C LYS A 612 35.76 -13.50 -6.54
N LEU A 613 35.23 -14.71 -6.37
CA LEU A 613 36.04 -15.93 -6.29
C LEU A 613 36.87 -16.16 -7.55
N GLU A 614 36.27 -15.97 -8.73
CA GLU A 614 36.95 -16.07 -10.02
C GLU A 614 38.09 -15.03 -10.12
N SER A 615 37.83 -13.78 -9.76
CA SER A 615 38.83 -12.70 -9.79
C SER A 615 40.02 -12.96 -8.85
N THR A 616 39.80 -13.74 -7.78
CA THR A 616 40.85 -14.19 -6.85
C THR A 616 41.53 -15.51 -7.27
N GLY A 617 41.09 -16.13 -8.36
CA GLY A 617 41.65 -17.36 -8.93
C GLY A 617 41.04 -18.66 -8.42
N ASP A 618 40.01 -18.63 -7.56
CA ASP A 618 39.29 -19.82 -7.09
C ASP A 618 38.18 -20.20 -8.08
N LYS A 619 38.58 -20.84 -9.19
CA LYS A 619 37.67 -21.24 -10.27
C LYS A 619 36.67 -22.31 -9.83
N GLU A 620 37.10 -23.29 -9.03
CA GLU A 620 36.21 -24.35 -8.53
C GLU A 620 35.17 -23.78 -7.56
N GLY A 621 35.58 -22.88 -6.66
CA GLY A 621 34.67 -22.17 -5.77
C GLY A 621 33.69 -21.26 -6.52
N ALA A 622 34.18 -20.53 -7.53
CA ALA A 622 33.34 -19.68 -8.38
C ALA A 622 32.26 -20.50 -9.11
N GLU A 623 32.63 -21.64 -9.72
CA GLU A 623 31.69 -22.53 -10.39
C GLU A 623 30.66 -23.11 -9.41
N ALA A 624 31.09 -23.56 -8.23
CA ALA A 624 30.20 -24.11 -7.23
C ALA A 624 29.15 -23.08 -6.76
N VAL A 625 29.56 -21.81 -6.56
CA VAL A 625 28.67 -20.72 -6.18
C VAL A 625 27.73 -20.35 -7.34
N ALA A 626 28.24 -20.22 -8.56
CA ALA A 626 27.42 -19.90 -9.72
C ALA A 626 26.37 -20.98 -10.00
N ARG A 627 26.70 -22.26 -9.87
CA ARG A 627 25.71 -23.36 -10.00
C ARG A 627 24.60 -23.27 -8.96
N ARG A 628 24.88 -22.76 -7.75
CA ARG A 628 23.83 -22.46 -6.77
C ARG A 628 22.95 -21.31 -7.24
N ALA A 629 23.53 -20.24 -7.79
CA ALA A 629 22.76 -19.12 -8.36
C ALA A 629 21.85 -19.56 -9.51
N VAL A 630 22.31 -20.48 -10.37
CA VAL A 630 21.50 -21.11 -11.42
C VAL A 630 20.27 -21.82 -10.83
N ALA A 631 20.43 -22.53 -9.71
CA ALA A 631 19.31 -23.19 -9.05
C ALA A 631 18.26 -22.21 -8.49
N PHE A 632 18.65 -20.95 -8.24
CA PHE A 632 17.75 -19.85 -7.88
C PHE A 632 17.28 -19.03 -9.09
N GLY A 633 17.56 -19.46 -10.32
CA GLY A 633 17.09 -18.82 -11.55
C GLY A 633 17.96 -17.67 -12.07
N SER A 634 19.21 -17.53 -11.60
CA SER A 634 20.13 -16.52 -12.15
C SER A 634 20.53 -16.87 -13.59
N TRP A 635 20.11 -16.03 -14.53
CA TRP A 635 20.53 -16.15 -15.92
C TRP A 635 22.01 -15.79 -16.09
N VAL A 636 22.51 -14.80 -15.33
CA VAL A 636 23.92 -14.35 -15.37
C VAL A 636 24.85 -15.50 -14.99
N ALA A 637 24.53 -16.22 -13.90
CA ALA A 637 25.29 -17.40 -13.51
C ALA A 637 25.12 -18.57 -14.49
N THR A 638 23.95 -18.71 -15.13
CA THR A 638 23.73 -19.76 -16.13
C THR A 638 24.66 -19.58 -17.31
N VAL A 639 24.79 -18.35 -17.81
CA VAL A 639 25.74 -17.99 -18.86
C VAL A 639 27.17 -18.23 -18.38
N SER A 640 27.54 -17.73 -17.20
CA SER A 640 28.90 -17.87 -16.65
C SER A 640 29.34 -19.34 -16.46
N VAL A 641 28.46 -20.22 -15.95
CA VAL A 641 28.77 -21.65 -15.79
C VAL A 641 28.88 -22.34 -17.13
N ALA A 642 27.96 -22.06 -18.05
CA ALA A 642 28.01 -22.63 -19.40
C ALA A 642 29.32 -22.19 -20.10
N GLU A 643 29.75 -20.95 -19.87
CA GLU A 643 30.95 -20.38 -20.45
C GLU A 643 32.22 -21.07 -19.97
N TRP A 644 32.35 -21.28 -18.66
CA TRP A 644 33.49 -21.99 -18.07
C TRP A 644 33.54 -23.46 -18.51
N ARG A 645 32.38 -24.05 -18.84
CA ARG A 645 32.24 -25.46 -19.24
C ARG A 645 32.25 -25.68 -20.74
N ASP A 646 32.18 -24.65 -21.57
CA ASP A 646 32.00 -24.83 -23.02
C ASP A 646 33.14 -25.64 -23.66
N GLY A 647 34.38 -25.43 -23.21
CA GLY A 647 35.54 -26.16 -23.72
C GLY A 647 35.60 -27.64 -23.32
N ASP A 648 35.26 -27.96 -22.07
CA ASP A 648 35.40 -29.31 -21.52
C ASP A 648 34.11 -30.15 -21.64
N PHE A 649 32.94 -29.50 -21.60
CA PHE A 649 31.61 -30.10 -21.57
C PHE A 649 30.59 -29.33 -22.43
N PRO A 650 30.81 -29.21 -23.75
CA PRO A 650 30.00 -28.37 -24.66
C PRO A 650 28.51 -28.72 -24.71
N ARG A 651 28.15 -30.01 -24.53
CA ARG A 651 26.75 -30.45 -24.47
C ARG A 651 26.03 -30.01 -23.20
N GLU A 652 26.75 -29.91 -22.09
CA GLU A 652 26.21 -29.42 -20.82
C GLU A 652 25.99 -27.91 -20.90
N ALA A 653 26.98 -27.18 -21.41
CA ALA A 653 26.89 -25.74 -21.66
C ALA A 653 25.70 -25.39 -22.58
N GLU A 654 25.53 -26.13 -23.69
CA GLU A 654 24.38 -25.99 -24.58
C GLU A 654 23.06 -26.23 -23.82
N LYS A 655 22.96 -27.30 -23.03
CA LYS A 655 21.74 -27.60 -22.28
C LYS A 655 21.38 -26.50 -21.27
N LEU A 656 22.37 -25.87 -20.65
CA LEU A 656 22.17 -24.74 -19.72
C LEU A 656 21.62 -23.52 -20.45
N VAL A 657 22.23 -23.15 -21.58
CA VAL A 657 21.77 -22.02 -22.42
C VAL A 657 20.35 -22.28 -22.95
N GLN A 658 20.04 -23.51 -23.38
CA GLN A 658 18.70 -23.91 -23.83
C GLN A 658 17.62 -23.81 -22.74
N GLY A 659 18.01 -23.89 -21.47
CA GLY A 659 17.10 -23.73 -20.34
C GLY A 659 16.70 -22.28 -20.04
N LEU A 660 17.35 -21.28 -20.67
CA LEU A 660 17.05 -19.86 -20.45
C LEU A 660 15.72 -19.44 -21.09
N PRO A 661 15.03 -18.43 -20.54
CA PRO A 661 13.92 -17.73 -21.21
C PRO A 661 14.31 -17.21 -22.61
N GLU A 662 13.38 -17.22 -23.56
CA GLU A 662 13.62 -16.86 -24.98
C GLU A 662 14.22 -15.45 -25.14
N ASP A 663 13.78 -14.49 -24.33
CA ASP A 663 14.25 -13.10 -24.30
C ASP A 663 15.72 -12.95 -23.87
N LEU A 664 16.24 -13.91 -23.11
CA LEU A 664 17.63 -13.93 -22.61
C LEU A 664 18.51 -14.94 -23.36
N ARG A 665 17.91 -15.96 -23.98
CA ARG A 665 18.61 -17.07 -24.62
C ARG A 665 19.39 -16.63 -25.85
N TRP A 666 18.82 -15.78 -26.69
CA TRP A 666 19.48 -15.34 -27.93
C TRP A 666 20.81 -14.62 -27.66
N ALA A 667 20.89 -13.84 -26.58
CA ALA A 667 22.10 -13.14 -26.18
C ALA A 667 23.20 -14.12 -25.76
N ALA A 668 22.84 -15.14 -24.97
CA ALA A 668 23.75 -16.22 -24.60
C ALA A 668 24.20 -17.03 -25.84
N LEU A 669 23.28 -17.39 -26.75
CA LEU A 669 23.63 -18.09 -28.00
C LEU A 669 24.62 -17.30 -28.85
N ALA A 670 24.49 -15.96 -28.89
CA ALA A 670 25.40 -15.08 -29.63
C ALA A 670 26.83 -15.09 -29.09
N GLU A 671 26.97 -15.01 -27.77
CA GLU A 671 28.26 -15.06 -27.09
C GLU A 671 28.98 -16.39 -27.30
N PHE A 672 28.24 -17.50 -27.20
CA PHE A 672 28.79 -18.85 -27.42
C PHE A 672 29.17 -19.09 -28.88
N ALA A 673 28.35 -18.62 -29.83
CA ALA A 673 28.68 -18.72 -31.25
C ALA A 673 30.02 -18.03 -31.56
N THR A 674 30.22 -16.83 -31.03
CA THR A 674 31.45 -16.05 -31.19
C THR A 674 32.66 -16.74 -30.56
N ARG A 675 32.50 -17.25 -29.33
CA ARG A 675 33.58 -17.94 -28.60
C ARG A 675 34.03 -19.22 -29.28
N ARG A 676 33.09 -20.08 -29.70
CA ARG A 676 33.40 -21.34 -30.41
C ARG A 676 34.07 -21.09 -31.75
N ASP A 677 33.66 -20.04 -32.45
CA ASP A 677 34.30 -19.63 -33.70
C ASP A 677 35.76 -19.23 -33.48
N GLY A 678 36.06 -18.54 -32.37
CA GLY A 678 37.43 -18.21 -31.96
C GLY A 678 38.27 -19.41 -31.52
N LEU A 679 37.65 -20.51 -31.09
CA LEU A 679 38.28 -21.78 -30.70
C LEU A 679 38.33 -22.82 -31.83
N GLU A 680 38.14 -22.38 -33.08
CA GLU A 680 38.12 -23.23 -34.30
C GLU A 680 36.95 -24.24 -34.40
N ASP A 681 35.92 -24.15 -33.56
CA ASP A 681 34.65 -24.90 -33.72
C ASP A 681 33.67 -24.13 -34.61
N ALA A 682 34.00 -24.06 -35.90
CA ALA A 682 33.20 -23.34 -36.89
C ALA A 682 31.80 -23.94 -37.08
N GLU A 683 31.64 -25.26 -36.99
CA GLU A 683 30.34 -25.92 -37.16
C GLU A 683 29.41 -25.67 -35.98
N GLY A 684 29.94 -25.71 -34.74
CA GLY A 684 29.20 -25.37 -33.54
C GLY A 684 28.75 -23.91 -33.51
N ALA A 685 29.63 -22.98 -33.91
CA ALA A 685 29.31 -21.55 -34.00
C ALA A 685 28.17 -21.26 -34.99
N GLU A 686 28.19 -21.86 -36.18
CA GLU A 686 27.12 -21.69 -37.17
C GLU A 686 25.78 -22.21 -36.65
N ARG A 687 25.78 -23.37 -36.01
CA ARG A 687 24.56 -23.98 -35.47
C ARG A 687 23.90 -23.07 -34.44
N LEU A 688 24.66 -22.55 -33.48
CA LEU A 688 24.13 -21.66 -32.42
C LEU A 688 23.63 -20.32 -32.99
N ALA A 689 24.36 -19.73 -33.94
CA ALA A 689 23.92 -18.50 -34.58
C ALA A 689 22.60 -18.67 -35.36
N LEU A 690 22.46 -19.79 -36.07
CA LEU A 690 21.23 -20.09 -36.83
C LEU A 690 20.05 -20.44 -35.95
N GLU A 691 20.31 -21.01 -34.79
CA GLU A 691 19.29 -21.26 -33.77
C GLU A 691 18.74 -19.94 -33.22
N ALA A 692 19.61 -18.99 -32.82
CA ALA A 692 19.17 -17.65 -32.43
C ALA A 692 18.41 -16.92 -33.56
N ALA A 693 18.79 -17.14 -34.82
CA ALA A 693 18.07 -16.61 -35.98
C ALA A 693 16.67 -17.23 -36.16
N ALA A 694 16.50 -18.52 -35.83
CA ALA A 694 15.20 -19.20 -35.86
C ALA A 694 14.26 -18.68 -34.76
N GLU A 695 14.82 -18.20 -33.64
CA GLU A 695 14.11 -17.49 -32.56
C GLU A 695 13.82 -16.01 -32.88
N GLY A 696 14.06 -15.56 -34.12
CA GLY A 696 13.77 -14.19 -34.54
C GLY A 696 14.90 -13.19 -34.32
N HIS A 697 16.10 -13.65 -33.94
CA HIS A 697 17.29 -12.80 -33.74
C HIS A 697 18.38 -13.05 -34.81
N PRO A 698 18.12 -12.74 -36.10
CA PRO A 698 19.08 -13.01 -37.21
C PRO A 698 20.36 -12.17 -37.13
N GLY A 699 20.39 -11.12 -36.31
CA GLY A 699 21.57 -10.28 -36.06
C GLY A 699 22.79 -11.05 -35.55
N VAL A 700 22.58 -12.19 -34.89
CA VAL A 700 23.65 -13.08 -34.44
C VAL A 700 24.40 -13.69 -35.64
N VAL A 701 23.68 -14.12 -36.67
CA VAL A 701 24.28 -14.68 -37.91
C VAL A 701 25.05 -13.63 -38.68
N TRP A 702 24.55 -12.39 -38.74
CA TRP A 702 25.25 -11.30 -39.41
C TRP A 702 26.56 -10.96 -38.71
N THR A 703 26.56 -10.92 -37.37
CA THR A 703 27.76 -10.64 -36.57
C THR A 703 28.82 -11.72 -36.78
N LEU A 704 28.44 -13.00 -36.72
CA LEU A 704 29.36 -14.11 -37.01
C LEU A 704 29.90 -14.07 -38.45
N ALA A 705 29.07 -13.70 -39.43
CA ALA A 705 29.50 -13.58 -40.82
C ALA A 705 30.49 -12.43 -41.04
N ASP A 706 30.30 -11.30 -40.36
CA ASP A 706 31.21 -10.15 -40.39
C ASP A 706 32.58 -10.51 -39.83
N GLU A 707 32.62 -11.14 -38.65
CA GLU A 707 33.88 -11.58 -38.04
C GLU A 707 34.67 -12.57 -38.89
N ARG A 708 33.99 -13.56 -39.50
CA ARG A 708 34.64 -14.51 -40.40
C ARG A 708 35.15 -13.85 -41.67
N GLN A 709 34.42 -12.88 -42.20
CA GLN A 709 34.89 -12.08 -43.32
C GLN A 709 36.14 -11.30 -42.95
N ASP A 710 36.21 -10.72 -41.75
CA ASP A 710 37.38 -9.96 -41.27
C ASP A 710 38.61 -10.84 -41.05
N ARG A 711 38.41 -12.10 -40.63
CA ARG A 711 39.48 -13.13 -40.58
C ARG A 711 39.86 -13.69 -41.96
N GLY A 712 39.18 -13.26 -43.03
CA GLY A 712 39.47 -13.62 -44.41
C GLY A 712 38.69 -14.82 -44.95
N ASP A 713 37.81 -15.44 -44.16
CA ASP A 713 36.93 -16.53 -44.60
C ASP A 713 35.65 -16.00 -45.26
N LYS A 714 35.85 -15.42 -46.45
CA LYS A 714 34.79 -14.87 -47.30
C LYS A 714 33.80 -15.93 -47.79
N THR A 715 34.18 -17.21 -47.77
CA THR A 715 33.31 -18.29 -48.25
C THR A 715 32.33 -18.70 -47.16
N ALA A 716 32.80 -18.83 -45.91
CA ALA A 716 31.92 -19.10 -44.77
C ALA A 716 30.96 -17.94 -44.49
N ALA A 717 31.42 -16.68 -44.58
CA ALA A 717 30.56 -15.50 -44.41
C ALA A 717 29.38 -15.50 -45.40
N ARG A 718 29.63 -15.76 -46.70
CA ARG A 718 28.57 -15.87 -47.71
C ARG A 718 27.61 -17.02 -47.46
N ARG A 719 28.14 -18.18 -47.05
CA ARG A 719 27.32 -19.35 -46.69
C ARG A 719 26.38 -19.02 -45.53
N LEU A 720 26.87 -18.35 -44.49
CA LEU A 720 26.07 -17.94 -43.34
C LEU A 720 24.94 -16.97 -43.71
N LEU A 721 25.28 -15.90 -44.44
CA LEU A 721 24.28 -14.94 -44.89
C LEU A 721 23.20 -15.61 -45.76
N ALA A 722 23.54 -16.61 -46.58
CA ALA A 722 22.58 -17.35 -47.42
C ALA A 722 21.55 -18.18 -46.63
N ARG A 723 21.81 -18.45 -45.34
CA ARG A 723 20.93 -19.27 -44.49
C ARG A 723 19.90 -18.45 -43.72
N VAL A 724 19.96 -17.12 -43.77
CA VAL A 724 18.99 -16.20 -43.17
C VAL A 724 18.30 -15.35 -44.23
N PRO A 725 17.01 -15.02 -44.06
CA PRO A 725 16.30 -14.13 -44.99
C PRO A 725 16.90 -12.73 -44.98
N ASP A 726 16.70 -12.01 -46.07
CA ASP A 726 17.14 -10.62 -46.21
C ASP A 726 16.30 -9.70 -45.29
N PRO A 727 16.90 -8.86 -44.44
CA PRO A 727 16.17 -8.08 -43.44
C PRO A 727 15.35 -6.93 -44.03
N ASP A 728 14.13 -6.74 -43.54
CA ASP A 728 13.22 -5.72 -44.06
C ASP A 728 13.60 -4.30 -43.61
N ALA A 729 14.25 -4.16 -42.46
CA ALA A 729 14.72 -2.87 -41.94
C ALA A 729 15.87 -2.32 -42.80
N PRO A 730 15.81 -1.04 -43.23
CA PRO A 730 16.87 -0.39 -44.02
C PRO A 730 18.28 -0.49 -43.44
N GLU A 731 18.40 -0.37 -42.11
CA GLU A 731 19.69 -0.35 -41.40
C GLU A 731 20.36 -1.72 -41.47
N ASP A 732 19.60 -2.77 -41.15
CA ASP A 732 20.06 -4.16 -41.20
C ASP A 732 20.33 -4.61 -42.65
N ALA A 733 19.53 -4.16 -43.61
CA ALA A 733 19.74 -4.45 -45.02
C ALA A 733 21.05 -3.86 -45.54
N LEU A 734 21.40 -2.64 -45.13
CA LEU A 734 22.69 -2.03 -45.46
C LEU A 734 23.84 -2.72 -44.73
N ARG A 735 23.65 -3.14 -43.47
CA ARG A 735 24.65 -3.93 -42.72
C ARG A 735 24.94 -5.27 -43.40
N VAL A 736 23.90 -6.02 -43.78
CA VAL A 736 24.05 -7.29 -44.51
C VAL A 736 24.65 -7.08 -45.90
N ALA A 737 24.29 -5.99 -46.59
CA ALA A 737 24.88 -5.63 -47.87
C ALA A 737 26.39 -5.35 -47.74
N LEU A 738 26.83 -4.69 -46.66
CA LEU A 738 28.24 -4.41 -46.40
C LEU A 738 29.03 -5.70 -46.19
N ILE A 739 28.56 -6.55 -45.29
CA ILE A 739 29.19 -7.85 -44.97
C ILE A 739 29.27 -8.70 -46.24
N GLY A 740 28.16 -8.78 -46.99
CA GLY A 740 28.08 -9.49 -48.26
C GLY A 740 29.05 -8.96 -49.31
N ALA A 741 29.12 -7.63 -49.51
CA ALA A 741 30.04 -7.01 -50.46
C ALA A 741 31.52 -7.28 -50.11
N ARG A 742 31.90 -7.16 -48.84
CA ARG A 742 33.28 -7.46 -48.39
C ARG A 742 33.64 -8.95 -48.55
N ALA A 743 32.65 -9.83 -48.37
CA ALA A 743 32.76 -11.26 -48.63
C ALA A 743 32.67 -11.64 -50.14
N GLY A 744 32.41 -10.67 -51.03
CA GLY A 744 32.37 -10.86 -52.49
C GLY A 744 31.01 -11.26 -53.07
N ASP A 745 29.92 -11.15 -52.31
CA ASP A 745 28.53 -11.33 -52.76
C ASP A 745 27.93 -9.99 -53.25
N TYR A 746 28.52 -9.47 -54.33
CA TYR A 746 28.14 -8.17 -54.90
C TYR A 746 26.71 -8.16 -55.44
N GLU A 747 26.23 -9.30 -55.94
CA GLU A 747 24.86 -9.45 -56.46
C GLU A 747 23.83 -9.28 -55.35
N ARG A 748 24.01 -9.96 -54.20
CA ARG A 748 23.10 -9.79 -53.06
C ARG A 748 23.16 -8.39 -52.48
N ALA A 749 24.37 -7.82 -52.32
CA ALA A 749 24.54 -6.46 -51.80
C ALA A 749 23.85 -5.41 -52.69
N ARG A 750 23.95 -5.52 -54.02
CA ARG A 750 23.24 -4.64 -54.97
C ARG A 750 21.73 -4.82 -54.93
N ARG A 751 21.23 -6.05 -54.78
CA ARG A 751 19.79 -6.30 -54.61
C ARG A 751 19.23 -5.69 -53.33
N LEU A 752 19.96 -5.79 -52.22
CA LEU A 752 19.58 -5.18 -50.94
C LEU A 752 19.55 -3.65 -51.05
N LEU A 753 20.57 -3.05 -51.66
CA LEU A 753 20.63 -1.60 -51.90
C LEU A 753 19.47 -1.10 -52.77
N ALA A 754 19.12 -1.86 -53.82
CA ALA A 754 17.95 -1.58 -54.66
C ALA A 754 16.63 -1.72 -53.90
N ARG A 755 16.53 -2.69 -52.99
CA ARG A 755 15.32 -2.93 -52.18
C ARG A 755 15.08 -1.82 -51.16
N VAL A 756 16.15 -1.37 -50.48
CA VAL A 756 16.05 -0.33 -49.44
C VAL A 756 15.65 1.04 -50.03
N SER A 757 16.13 1.36 -51.23
CA SER A 757 15.87 2.64 -51.89
C SER A 757 14.67 2.63 -52.86
N GLY A 758 14.28 1.46 -53.38
CA GLY A 758 13.29 1.33 -54.45
C GLY A 758 13.77 1.78 -55.84
N ALA A 759 15.01 2.29 -55.96
CA ALA A 759 15.56 2.82 -57.20
C ALA A 759 16.33 1.74 -57.99
N ARG A 760 16.37 1.88 -59.32
CA ARG A 760 17.05 0.91 -60.20
C ARG A 760 18.56 1.16 -60.36
N GLU A 761 18.99 2.41 -60.29
CA GLU A 761 20.39 2.79 -60.50
C GLU A 761 21.09 3.12 -59.17
N VAL A 762 22.30 2.60 -58.96
CA VAL A 762 23.05 2.68 -57.68
C VAL A 762 23.27 4.12 -57.19
N ASP A 763 23.40 5.07 -58.13
CA ASP A 763 23.57 6.50 -57.83
C ASP A 763 22.29 7.11 -57.20
N ASP A 764 21.13 6.75 -57.77
CA ASP A 764 19.82 7.15 -57.24
C ASP A 764 19.51 6.41 -55.93
N GLN A 765 19.90 5.13 -55.83
CA GLN A 765 19.75 4.34 -54.60
C GLN A 765 20.47 5.02 -53.42
N ALA A 766 21.71 5.46 -53.63
CA ALA A 766 22.51 6.12 -52.61
C ALA A 766 21.92 7.49 -52.20
N ALA A 767 21.43 8.26 -53.16
CA ALA A 767 20.81 9.56 -52.90
C ALA A 767 19.53 9.43 -52.06
N VAL A 768 18.65 8.51 -52.42
CA VAL A 768 17.37 8.28 -51.73
C VAL A 768 17.58 7.85 -50.28
N ILE A 769 18.53 6.94 -50.03
CA ILE A 769 18.83 6.46 -48.67
C ILE A 769 19.46 7.56 -47.81
N ALA A 770 20.38 8.34 -48.37
CA ALA A 770 21.04 9.43 -47.64
C ALA A 770 20.09 10.57 -47.27
N GLU A 771 19.10 10.85 -48.13
CA GLU A 771 18.06 11.86 -47.87
C GLU A 771 17.05 11.37 -46.82
N ALA A 772 16.63 10.10 -46.89
CA ALA A 772 15.65 9.53 -45.97
C ALA A 772 16.22 9.27 -44.57
N SER A 773 17.48 8.83 -44.47
CA SER A 773 18.12 8.42 -43.21
C SER A 773 19.58 8.87 -43.14
N PRO A 774 19.85 10.14 -42.78
CA PRO A 774 21.21 10.70 -42.77
C PRO A 774 22.21 9.96 -41.88
N HIS A 775 21.76 9.33 -40.79
CA HIS A 775 22.62 8.55 -39.89
C HIS A 775 23.21 7.29 -40.55
N LEU A 776 22.60 6.79 -41.63
CA LEU A 776 23.05 5.61 -42.37
C LEU A 776 24.10 5.91 -43.44
N ILE A 777 24.38 7.19 -43.72
CA ILE A 777 25.33 7.64 -44.75
C ILE A 777 26.70 6.96 -44.60
N ARG A 778 27.18 6.79 -43.37
CA ARG A 778 28.48 6.16 -43.11
C ARG A 778 28.49 4.70 -43.58
N VAL A 779 27.45 3.94 -43.21
CA VAL A 779 27.32 2.52 -43.59
C VAL A 779 27.10 2.40 -45.10
N LEU A 780 26.24 3.25 -45.67
CA LEU A 780 25.98 3.31 -47.12
C LEU A 780 27.26 3.60 -47.92
N ARG A 781 28.08 4.55 -47.47
CA ARG A 781 29.39 4.82 -48.07
C ARG A 781 30.25 3.56 -48.06
N ASP A 782 30.39 2.91 -46.91
CA ASP A 782 31.22 1.71 -46.76
C ASP A 782 30.73 0.56 -47.66
N VAL A 783 29.40 0.42 -47.85
CA VAL A 783 28.79 -0.54 -48.79
C VAL A 783 29.21 -0.21 -50.23
N LEU A 784 29.06 1.04 -50.65
CA LEU A 784 29.39 1.49 -52.01
C LEU A 784 30.89 1.37 -52.30
N GLU A 785 31.74 1.66 -51.32
CA GLU A 785 33.19 1.43 -51.41
C GLU A 785 33.53 -0.04 -51.55
N ALA A 786 32.89 -0.91 -50.75
CA ALA A 786 33.07 -2.37 -50.85
C ALA A 786 32.56 -2.94 -52.19
N LEU A 787 31.58 -2.29 -52.82
CA LEU A 787 31.09 -2.61 -54.18
C LEU A 787 31.98 -2.06 -55.30
N GLY A 788 32.97 -1.21 -54.98
CA GLY A 788 33.85 -0.55 -55.95
C GLY A 788 33.23 0.69 -56.63
N GLU A 789 32.13 1.22 -56.10
CA GLU A 789 31.34 2.33 -56.67
C GLU A 789 31.92 3.71 -56.29
N HIS A 790 33.24 3.88 -56.41
CA HIS A 790 33.97 5.07 -55.94
C HIS A 790 33.48 6.40 -56.55
N LYS A 791 32.91 6.35 -57.77
CA LYS A 791 32.31 7.53 -58.43
C LYS A 791 30.99 7.96 -57.79
N VAL A 792 30.20 7.01 -57.27
CA VAL A 792 28.95 7.27 -56.55
C VAL A 792 29.26 7.83 -55.16
N VAL A 793 30.24 7.24 -54.46
CA VAL A 793 30.72 7.73 -53.16
C VAL A 793 31.16 9.19 -53.22
N ARG A 794 31.97 9.56 -54.23
CA ARG A 794 32.43 10.94 -54.41
C ARG A 794 31.27 11.92 -54.58
N ARG A 795 30.28 11.56 -55.40
CA ARG A 795 29.08 12.38 -55.64
C ARG A 795 28.16 12.47 -54.41
N LEU A 796 28.07 11.40 -53.61
CA LEU A 796 27.34 11.41 -52.35
C LEU A 796 27.96 12.39 -51.34
N LEU A 797 29.29 12.36 -51.19
CA LEU A 797 30.03 13.26 -50.30
C LEU A 797 29.94 14.73 -50.76
N ASP A 798 30.09 15.00 -52.06
CA ASP A 798 29.93 16.34 -52.64
C ASP A 798 28.54 16.95 -52.34
N ARG A 799 27.48 16.12 -52.28
CA ARG A 799 26.10 16.56 -51.95
C ARG A 799 25.89 16.85 -50.46
N LEU A 800 26.65 16.20 -49.57
CA LEU A 800 26.57 16.40 -48.12
C LEU A 800 27.35 17.64 -47.66
N GLU A 801 28.47 17.93 -48.33
CA GLU A 801 29.30 19.12 -48.07
C GLU A 801 28.61 20.44 -48.47
N THR A 802 27.60 20.39 -49.35
CA THR A 802 26.85 21.57 -49.82
C THR A 802 25.59 21.90 -49.00
N GLY A 803 25.41 21.26 -47.82
CA GLY A 803 24.16 21.23 -47.05
C GLY A 803 23.49 22.58 -46.72
N GLN A 804 22.20 22.72 -47.07
CA GLN A 804 21.28 23.67 -46.46
C GLN A 804 20.51 23.02 -45.30
N PRO A 805 20.50 23.62 -44.10
CA PRO A 805 19.48 23.37 -43.08
C PRO A 805 18.54 24.58 -42.90
N ARG A 806 17.24 24.30 -42.89
CA ARG A 806 16.14 25.20 -42.48
C ARG A 806 16.19 25.45 -40.96
N GLU A 807 16.01 26.71 -40.56
CA GLU A 807 15.85 27.17 -39.18
C GLU A 807 14.58 26.58 -38.53
N LEU A 808 14.74 25.98 -37.35
CA LEU A 808 13.66 25.75 -36.38
C LEU A 808 13.81 26.81 -35.28
N SER A 809 12.73 27.58 -35.10
CA SER A 809 12.63 28.67 -34.13
C SER A 809 12.76 28.17 -32.69
N THR A 810 13.72 28.73 -31.97
CA THR A 810 13.76 28.73 -30.50
C THR A 810 12.70 29.69 -29.96
N GLY A 811 11.66 29.15 -29.33
CA GLY A 811 10.72 29.92 -28.51
C GLY A 811 10.92 29.54 -27.05
N ALA A 812 11.77 30.29 -26.35
CA ALA A 812 11.85 30.28 -24.90
C ALA A 812 11.33 31.62 -24.35
N ASP A 813 10.66 31.49 -23.21
CA ASP A 813 10.38 32.52 -22.20
C ASP A 813 9.20 33.47 -22.42
N THR A 814 8.16 33.27 -21.61
CA THR A 814 7.64 34.29 -20.68
C THR A 814 6.62 33.65 -19.72
N TRP A 815 7.07 33.18 -18.56
CA TRP A 815 6.20 32.96 -17.40
C TRP A 815 6.08 34.28 -16.62
N SER A 816 4.89 34.85 -16.65
CA SER A 816 4.48 36.03 -15.89
C SER A 816 3.86 35.58 -14.57
N THR A 817 4.56 35.76 -13.46
CA THR A 817 4.03 35.57 -12.10
C THR A 817 3.50 36.87 -11.53
N ALA A 818 2.19 37.09 -11.67
CA ALA A 818 1.40 38.02 -10.85
C ALA A 818 -0.08 37.76 -11.11
N ASP A 819 -0.77 37.20 -10.11
CA ASP A 819 -2.22 36.98 -9.96
C ASP A 819 -2.68 35.52 -9.96
N THR A 820 -2.36 34.77 -8.90
CA THR A 820 -3.18 33.66 -8.38
C THR A 820 -2.57 33.17 -7.06
N ALA A 821 -3.12 33.60 -5.92
CA ALA A 821 -3.11 32.77 -4.71
C ALA A 821 -4.53 32.22 -4.58
N GLN A 822 -4.79 31.05 -5.16
CA GLN A 822 -6.12 30.44 -5.23
C GLN A 822 -6.20 29.09 -4.47
N THR A 823 -5.09 28.55 -3.98
CA THR A 823 -5.06 27.28 -3.24
C THR A 823 -4.53 27.44 -1.81
N GLU A 824 -4.84 26.48 -0.93
CA GLU A 824 -4.29 26.43 0.44
C GLU A 824 -2.77 26.26 0.44
N ASP A 825 -2.21 25.60 -0.57
CA ASP A 825 -0.76 25.45 -0.76
C ASP A 825 -0.08 26.81 -0.99
N ASP A 826 -0.74 27.75 -1.67
CA ASP A 826 -0.23 29.13 -1.82
C ASP A 826 -0.13 29.83 -0.46
N VAL A 827 -1.05 29.53 0.47
CA VAL A 827 -1.07 30.09 1.84
C VAL A 827 0.01 29.45 2.70
N VAL A 828 0.18 28.14 2.63
CA VAL A 828 1.25 27.41 3.35
C VAL A 828 2.61 27.91 2.89
N GLN A 829 2.82 28.00 1.58
CA GLN A 829 4.08 28.48 1.01
C GLN A 829 4.32 29.97 1.32
N ALA A 830 3.25 30.77 1.41
CA ALA A 830 3.35 32.15 1.91
C ALA A 830 3.82 32.20 3.37
N TYR A 831 3.30 31.35 4.26
CA TYR A 831 3.77 31.29 5.65
C TYR A 831 5.25 30.90 5.75
N VAL A 832 5.69 29.88 5.01
CA VAL A 832 7.11 29.47 4.95
C VAL A 832 7.99 30.62 4.45
N THR A 833 7.57 31.29 3.37
CA THR A 833 8.31 32.41 2.77
C THR A 833 8.39 33.61 3.72
N LEU A 834 7.28 33.96 4.37
CA LEU A 834 7.22 35.05 5.35
C LEU A 834 8.04 34.72 6.60
N ALA A 835 8.00 33.48 7.10
CA ALA A 835 8.82 33.05 8.23
C ALA A 835 10.31 33.27 7.93
N GLY A 836 10.80 32.80 6.77
CA GLY A 836 12.17 33.03 6.33
C GLY A 836 12.51 34.51 6.14
N PHE A 837 11.56 35.31 5.63
CA PHE A 837 11.73 36.76 5.49
C PHE A 837 11.92 37.46 6.84
N HIS A 838 11.04 37.19 7.82
CA HIS A 838 11.14 37.76 9.16
C HIS A 838 12.42 37.29 9.88
N ALA A 839 12.80 36.01 9.73
CA ALA A 839 14.03 35.46 10.32
C ALA A 839 15.30 36.16 9.81
N ARG A 840 15.41 36.38 8.49
CA ARG A 840 16.56 37.12 7.89
C ARG A 840 16.68 38.54 8.44
N ARG A 841 15.54 39.20 8.71
CA ARG A 841 15.47 40.55 9.29
C ARG A 841 15.66 40.59 10.82
N GLY A 842 15.71 39.44 11.48
CA GLY A 842 15.89 39.31 12.93
C GLY A 842 14.61 39.41 13.75
N ASP A 843 13.43 39.37 13.12
CA ASP A 843 12.13 39.37 13.80
C ASP A 843 11.68 37.93 14.11
N PHE A 844 12.35 37.31 15.07
CA PHE A 844 12.20 35.88 15.35
C PHE A 844 10.86 35.50 15.99
N THR A 845 10.22 36.41 16.72
CA THR A 845 8.88 36.15 17.29
C THR A 845 7.85 35.95 16.18
N GLN A 846 7.85 36.84 15.19
CA GLN A 846 6.95 36.71 14.04
C GLN A 846 7.36 35.53 13.15
N ALA A 847 8.66 35.34 12.92
CA ALA A 847 9.16 34.24 12.11
C ALA A 847 8.77 32.86 12.68
N GLU A 848 8.95 32.67 13.99
CA GLU A 848 8.55 31.44 14.66
C GLU A 848 7.04 31.23 14.62
N SER A 849 6.24 32.26 14.88
CA SER A 849 4.78 32.14 14.82
C SER A 849 4.29 31.68 13.43
N LEU A 850 4.89 32.22 12.36
CA LEU A 850 4.56 31.85 10.99
C LEU A 850 5.06 30.45 10.63
N ALA A 851 6.27 30.08 11.08
CA ALA A 851 6.82 28.74 10.88
C ALA A 851 6.00 27.67 11.61
N MET A 852 5.54 27.96 12.84
CA MET A 852 4.64 27.08 13.59
C MET A 852 3.30 26.94 12.87
N ALA A 853 2.73 28.03 12.35
CA ALA A 853 1.50 27.97 11.56
C ALA A 853 1.65 27.11 10.29
N ALA A 854 2.75 27.26 9.55
CA ALA A 854 3.05 26.40 8.40
C ALA A 854 3.18 24.92 8.80
N SER A 855 3.82 24.65 9.94
CA SER A 855 4.02 23.27 10.42
C SER A 855 2.74 22.57 10.85
N VAL A 856 1.73 23.31 11.30
CA VAL A 856 0.38 22.78 11.57
C VAL A 856 -0.29 22.33 10.28
N LEU A 857 0.05 22.95 9.16
CA LEU A 857 -0.42 22.61 7.81
C LEU A 857 0.50 21.59 7.11
N GLY A 858 1.29 20.83 7.87
CA GLY A 858 2.17 19.79 7.33
C GLY A 858 3.57 20.24 6.95
N GLU A 859 3.84 21.54 6.84
CA GLU A 859 5.09 22.04 6.27
C GLU A 859 6.16 22.45 7.29
N THR A 860 7.29 21.75 7.29
CA THR A 860 8.36 21.94 8.29
C THR A 860 9.53 22.81 7.81
N ALA A 861 9.57 23.14 6.51
CA ALA A 861 10.66 23.94 5.91
C ALA A 861 10.83 25.30 6.60
N GLY A 862 9.73 25.92 7.04
CA GLY A 862 9.77 27.16 7.81
C GLY A 862 10.52 27.02 9.14
N LEU A 863 10.30 25.92 9.87
CA LEU A 863 10.99 25.67 11.15
C LEU A 863 12.49 25.45 10.97
N VAL A 864 12.87 24.73 9.91
CA VAL A 864 14.27 24.51 9.53
C VAL A 864 14.96 25.83 9.19
N ALA A 865 14.35 26.64 8.33
CA ALA A 865 14.92 27.93 7.92
C ALA A 865 15.09 28.90 9.10
N VAL A 866 14.12 28.95 10.03
CA VAL A 866 14.23 29.80 11.23
C VAL A 866 15.33 29.28 12.17
N SER A 867 15.45 27.95 12.33
CA SER A 867 16.49 27.32 13.14
C SER A 867 17.90 27.66 12.64
N GLU A 868 18.16 27.52 11.33
CA GLU A 868 19.45 27.86 10.72
C GLU A 868 19.82 29.34 10.92
N GLN A 869 18.86 30.25 10.75
CA GLN A 869 19.09 31.69 10.97
C GLN A 869 19.37 32.06 12.44
N LEU A 870 18.80 31.32 13.39
CA LEU A 870 19.11 31.48 14.82
C LEU A 870 20.51 30.96 15.13
N LEU A 871 20.90 29.83 14.53
CA LEU A 871 22.23 29.25 14.69
C LEU A 871 23.32 30.17 14.14
N ASP A 872 23.13 30.75 12.95
CA ASP A 872 24.04 31.73 12.34
C ASP A 872 24.28 32.97 13.23
N ARG A 873 23.31 33.31 14.09
CA ARG A 873 23.40 34.42 15.06
C ARG A 873 23.85 34.00 16.45
N GLY A 874 24.11 32.70 16.67
CA GLY A 874 24.61 32.15 17.93
C GLY A 874 23.55 31.81 18.98
N ASP A 875 22.24 31.84 18.66
CA ASP A 875 21.19 31.34 19.56
C ASP A 875 20.98 29.84 19.38
N GLN A 876 21.95 29.07 19.88
CA GLN A 876 21.97 27.62 19.75
C GLN A 876 20.75 26.94 20.40
N ARG A 877 20.28 27.46 21.53
CA ARG A 877 19.17 26.84 22.31
C ARG A 877 17.84 26.96 21.57
N SER A 878 17.55 28.12 20.99
CA SER A 878 16.33 28.31 20.21
C SER A 878 16.39 27.55 18.88
N ALA A 879 17.56 27.52 18.23
CA ALA A 879 17.79 26.73 17.03
C ALA A 879 17.53 25.24 17.26
N GLU A 880 18.09 24.66 18.33
CA GLU A 880 17.88 23.25 18.68
C GLU A 880 16.40 22.94 18.93
N ARG A 881 15.70 23.78 19.70
CA ARG A 881 14.27 23.60 19.98
C ARG A 881 13.44 23.57 18.70
N LEU A 882 13.66 24.52 17.78
CA LEU A 882 12.90 24.57 16.52
C LEU A 882 13.24 23.40 15.59
N ALA A 883 14.50 22.97 15.53
CA ALA A 883 14.90 21.80 14.78
C ALA A 883 14.26 20.51 15.35
N LEU A 884 14.19 20.37 16.68
CA LEU A 884 13.46 19.27 17.32
C LEU A 884 11.96 19.31 17.00
N CYS A 885 11.35 20.50 17.01
CA CYS A 885 9.96 20.65 16.58
C CYS A 885 9.75 20.19 15.13
N ALA A 886 10.68 20.54 14.23
CA ALA A 886 10.64 20.09 12.83
C ALA A 886 10.76 18.57 12.73
N VAL A 887 11.71 17.95 13.46
CA VAL A 887 11.90 16.49 13.50
C VAL A 887 10.65 15.76 14.00
N ASN A 888 9.97 16.28 15.02
CA ASN A 888 8.77 15.62 15.56
C ASN A 888 7.51 15.84 14.73
N SER A 889 7.49 16.91 13.93
CA SER A 889 6.40 17.24 13.01
C SER A 889 6.45 16.47 11.71
N ALA A 890 7.64 16.00 11.31
CA ALA A 890 7.89 15.43 10.01
C ALA A 890 7.08 14.16 9.74
N ASP A 891 6.31 14.21 8.64
CA ASP A 891 5.93 13.05 7.81
C ASP A 891 6.85 12.96 6.57
N THR A 892 7.93 13.75 6.52
CA THR A 892 8.75 13.93 5.32
C THR A 892 9.75 12.81 5.08
N GLU A 893 9.82 12.40 3.81
CA GLU A 893 10.89 11.60 3.25
C GLU A 893 12.23 12.32 3.29
N TRP A 894 13.28 11.51 3.31
CA TRP A 894 14.63 11.92 3.62
C TRP A 894 15.29 12.70 2.47
N SER A 895 15.30 14.04 2.53
CA SER A 895 15.99 14.89 1.55
C SER A 895 17.15 15.70 2.15
N ASP A 896 17.95 16.33 1.28
CA ASP A 896 19.19 17.03 1.64
C ASP A 896 19.00 18.26 2.56
N ALA A 897 17.78 18.78 2.68
CA ALA A 897 17.38 19.86 3.59
C ALA A 897 16.53 19.34 4.77
N SER A 898 16.84 18.15 5.28
CA SER A 898 16.02 17.49 6.30
C SER A 898 16.14 18.12 7.70
N PRO A 899 15.06 18.09 8.51
CA PRO A 899 15.07 18.50 9.92
C PRO A 899 16.20 17.89 10.77
N GLY A 900 16.65 16.67 10.42
CA GLY A 900 17.76 16.00 11.11
C GLY A 900 19.10 16.71 10.95
N LYS A 901 19.42 17.25 9.77
CA LYS A 901 20.67 17.99 9.52
C LYS A 901 20.69 19.30 10.28
N ALA A 902 19.57 20.03 10.30
CA ALA A 902 19.42 21.25 11.09
C ALA A 902 19.59 20.97 12.58
N LEU A 903 19.04 19.86 13.08
CA LEU A 903 19.22 19.45 14.47
C LEU A 903 20.68 19.09 14.80
N ALA A 904 21.34 18.32 13.93
CA ALA A 904 22.76 17.97 14.10
C ALA A 904 23.64 19.23 14.13
N ALA A 905 23.40 20.19 13.23
CA ALA A 905 24.10 21.47 13.20
C ALA A 905 23.84 22.31 14.46
N ALA A 906 22.59 22.41 14.91
CA ALA A 906 22.24 23.14 16.12
C ALA A 906 22.86 22.52 17.38
N ARG A 907 23.02 21.18 17.44
CA ARG A 907 23.71 20.49 18.53
C ARG A 907 25.23 20.51 18.42
N GLY A 908 25.76 20.68 17.21
CA GLY A 908 27.16 20.39 16.90
C GLY A 908 27.49 18.89 17.06
N ASP A 909 26.52 18.02 16.77
CA ASP A 909 26.59 16.58 17.03
C ASP A 909 26.11 15.76 15.82
N ASP A 910 27.06 15.30 15.01
CA ASP A 910 26.81 14.43 13.84
C ASP A 910 26.27 13.04 14.24
N ALA A 911 26.32 12.66 15.52
CA ALA A 911 25.76 11.38 15.97
C ALA A 911 24.24 11.33 15.77
N VAL A 912 23.54 12.47 15.70
CA VAL A 912 22.12 12.54 15.35
C VAL A 912 21.86 11.92 13.96
N LEU A 913 22.74 12.16 12.99
CA LEU A 913 22.60 11.62 11.63
C LEU A 913 23.02 10.15 11.52
N LYS A 914 23.87 9.68 12.43
CA LYS A 914 24.41 8.32 12.44
C LYS A 914 23.55 7.34 13.22
N TRP A 915 23.15 7.71 14.42
CA TRP A 915 22.45 6.83 15.38
C TRP A 915 21.01 7.25 15.65
N GLY A 916 20.64 8.48 15.28
CA GLY A 916 19.30 9.00 15.47
C GLY A 916 19.09 9.55 16.87
N LEU A 917 17.85 9.46 17.34
CA LEU A 917 17.39 9.97 18.62
C LEU A 917 16.86 8.86 19.53
N GLU A 918 17.03 9.05 20.83
CA GLU A 918 16.28 8.31 21.86
C GLU A 918 14.83 8.78 21.93
N ALA A 919 14.00 8.08 22.71
CA ALA A 919 12.57 8.39 22.86
C ALA A 919 12.31 9.85 23.27
N ASP A 920 13.14 10.38 24.18
CA ASP A 920 13.08 11.73 24.75
C ASP A 920 13.67 12.83 23.86
N GLY A 921 14.18 12.47 22.67
CA GLY A 921 14.79 13.41 21.73
C GLY A 921 16.28 13.69 21.97
N SER A 922 16.90 13.07 22.98
CA SER A 922 18.37 13.10 23.12
C SER A 922 19.05 12.30 22.00
N THR A 923 20.32 12.60 21.71
CA THR A 923 21.06 11.85 20.69
C THR A 923 21.27 10.40 21.13
N ALA A 924 20.95 9.45 20.26
CA ALA A 924 21.12 8.03 20.53
C ALA A 924 22.60 7.65 20.69
N GLN A 925 22.86 6.73 21.62
CA GLN A 925 24.18 6.08 21.73
C GLN A 925 24.37 5.08 20.59
N PRO A 926 25.60 4.73 20.18
CA PRO A 926 25.83 3.69 19.17
C PRO A 926 25.12 2.38 19.54
N TRP A 927 24.35 1.80 18.61
CA TRP A 927 23.51 0.62 18.86
C TRP A 927 23.71 -0.51 17.85
#